data_AF-A0A256B7C3-F1
#
_entry.id   AF-A0A256B7C3-F1
#
_cell.length_a   1.000
_cell.length_b   1.000
_cell.length_c   1.000
_cell.angle_alpha   90.00
_cell.angle_beta   90.00
_cell.angle_gamma   90.00
#
_symmetry.space_group_name_H-M   'P 1'
#
loop_
_entity.id
_entity.type
_entity.pdbx_description
1 polymer ?
#
loop_
_entity_poly.entity_id
_entity_poly.type
_entity_poly.pdbx_seq_one_letter_code
_entity_poly.pdbx_strand_id
1 'polypeptide(L)'
;MPDTSNHYTCRANKCNGRLKAFSGNQLADHHYRYLIGKRSPIAIRAAEHTAQLGTNELAQRESLFRQSWINLLSCSTTLEMGVDIGELQAVALRNFPPHVSNYQQRAGRAGRRTDGVAVTLMYGQRRPHDRYYFERPEKLIAGKNLIPKLDPTNFNIQERHIRAELLAAFLRENLTTALAAENVKISEFFDLPITTFMPLPNGTIPTCSICAEFQNWLNSDAARTITQLWLNRLGNTSTETPKAVLSNFNTRIIHDLVASQIADWNTLANEIFAQKELLTDPSEIQNIQRIANRMASIKRELEKIGDRRLHDELARASILPIYGFPIDVVRLMTNESSGYRQNAGQNRHRLERDRRLALGEYAPSQDVVVDDRVHTRVGVFRVDTLEKRYYWVCEHCYHFQSQQQEAVVNSCPTCQRVPSSAAKAKTRQYRVPTAFVTDQTQAPRVTPYEKPMRQPTSQVFLAQDGSNPETFGASSEAYSLTCSQNGAFFLANKGKSDQGFAICNFCGRDLNHDQIKKGKHTRPSDGRECMGGYTRIHLGHEFRSDLLKVRFSQISSQYRLFQQVTHLADGHEIATQTDEATTNTGFWRSLLYALLAAAAQVIDVPRNELDGLFQPIQNSNGIAEIVIYDSVPGGAGYAQQIARQFQAILQRTYELVQSCDCGSSCYDCLRTYSNQIFHAELDRYAVIEFLKPLLEKIEPNETLTSFAPDAHQIALLKVNSNFMSYCRQAVSAIWYLPSFDESTTGLNWFKHLEVLIKDSENPIELILHELPRPNSDEQLFLRKRLCQWIDLGLLIIYQADNHGEYPELAMQMRSQSPIALKLHPDTEENTWLETRSDQGYEVVKARLENLRSHSVLASQLNDPDTQVIYPNPQDSQWQNLTLEELRDQLGLTTILQDQQIKRITYSDRYLQPQEAEILADLLQGNWLQTNTQISVRILEQRDQIPNRRADTERALIPINATVTQQPLRDRQHFDHGRSIEIYRCDGKHLRILLDKGMSFLKKKTSSVYEVTSSTYIVVSVQNRDRL
;
A
#
# COMPACT_ATOMS: atom_id res chain seq x y z
N MET A 1 57.72 8.64 51.09
CA MET A 1 56.87 8.46 49.89
C MET A 1 55.68 7.62 50.31
N PRO A 2 54.41 7.88 49.91
CA PRO A 2 53.83 9.05 49.22
C PRO A 2 52.62 9.65 49.98
N ASP A 3 52.36 10.96 49.91
CA ASP A 3 51.00 11.55 49.90
C ASP A 3 51.08 13.07 49.98
N THR A 4 50.87 13.76 48.87
CA THR A 4 50.46 15.16 48.92
C THR A 4 49.26 15.32 48.01
N SER A 5 48.14 15.53 48.67
CA SER A 5 46.82 15.72 48.12
C SER A 5 46.78 16.93 47.19
N ASN A 6 46.17 16.71 46.03
CA ASN A 6 46.04 17.65 44.92
C ASN A 6 44.95 18.72 45.21
N HIS A 7 44.90 19.27 46.42
CA HIS A 7 43.82 20.16 46.86
C HIS A 7 43.98 21.62 46.39
N TYR A 8 45.17 21.99 45.91
CA TYR A 8 45.47 23.37 45.50
C TYR A 8 45.54 23.55 43.98
N THR A 9 44.99 22.66 43.15
CA THR A 9 44.89 22.88 41.70
C THR A 9 43.53 23.45 41.32
N CYS A 10 43.51 24.39 40.37
CA CYS A 10 42.29 25.02 39.87
C CYS A 10 41.44 23.96 39.15
N ARG A 11 40.18 23.80 39.56
CA ARG A 11 39.28 22.78 38.98
C ARG A 11 38.66 23.18 37.63
N ALA A 12 38.97 24.38 37.13
CA ALA A 12 38.51 24.81 35.79
C ALA A 12 39.18 23.96 34.70
N ASN A 13 38.40 23.50 33.74
CA ASN A 13 38.86 22.57 32.70
C ASN A 13 40.07 23.15 31.94
N LYS A 14 41.18 22.40 31.87
CA LYS A 14 42.49 22.79 31.29
C LYS A 14 43.24 23.92 31.98
N CYS A 15 42.79 24.36 33.16
CA CYS A 15 43.52 25.35 33.95
C CYS A 15 44.56 24.65 34.83
N ASN A 16 45.84 24.86 34.55
CA ASN A 16 46.94 24.35 35.38
C ASN A 16 47.25 25.25 36.58
N GLY A 17 46.42 26.27 36.83
CA GLY A 17 46.59 27.23 37.92
C GLY A 17 46.49 26.56 39.29
N ARG A 18 47.10 27.16 40.31
CA ARG A 18 46.97 26.70 41.70
C ARG A 18 46.08 27.64 42.50
N LEU A 19 45.13 27.07 43.25
CA LEU A 19 44.28 27.79 44.19
C LEU A 19 45.15 28.35 45.32
N LYS A 20 45.10 29.66 45.53
CA LYS A 20 45.71 30.33 46.69
C LYS A 20 44.63 30.66 47.70
N ALA A 21 44.95 30.53 48.99
CA ALA A 21 44.06 30.97 50.05
C ALA A 21 43.79 32.48 49.88
N PHE A 22 42.51 32.84 49.76
CA PHE A 22 42.10 34.22 49.54
C PHE A 22 41.89 34.90 50.90
N SER A 23 42.76 35.85 51.24
CA SER A 23 42.69 36.63 52.49
C SER A 23 42.44 38.11 52.16
N GLY A 24 41.27 38.43 51.61
CA GLY A 24 40.89 39.81 51.28
C GLY A 24 39.46 40.14 51.71
N ASN A 25 39.27 41.31 52.34
CA ASN A 25 37.95 41.90 52.60
C ASN A 25 37.24 42.42 51.33
N GLN A 26 37.85 42.27 50.14
CA GLN A 26 37.33 42.77 48.86
C GLN A 26 36.09 42.03 48.32
N LEU A 27 35.66 40.93 48.95
CA LEU A 27 34.40 40.27 48.58
C LEU A 27 33.16 40.93 49.20
N ALA A 28 33.29 41.97 50.03
CA ALA A 28 32.17 42.63 50.69
C ALA A 28 31.05 43.04 49.69
N ASP A 29 31.44 43.50 48.49
CA ASP A 29 30.53 43.94 47.42
C ASP A 29 30.37 42.93 46.27
N HIS A 30 30.85 41.69 46.42
CA HIS A 30 30.82 40.72 45.33
C HIS A 30 29.45 40.08 45.18
N HIS A 31 28.81 40.26 44.01
CA HIS A 31 27.45 39.78 43.70
C HIS A 31 27.21 38.32 44.10
N TYR A 32 28.14 37.41 43.81
CA TYR A 32 27.99 36.00 44.18
C TYR A 32 28.06 35.73 45.69
N ARG A 33 28.81 36.53 46.47
CA ARG A 33 28.81 36.43 47.94
C ARG A 33 27.51 36.97 48.51
N TYR A 34 26.97 38.06 47.95
CA TYR A 34 25.62 38.53 48.29
C TYR A 34 24.57 37.45 47.99
N LEU A 35 24.60 36.83 46.81
CA LEU A 35 23.70 35.74 46.47
C LEU A 35 23.83 34.56 47.45
N ILE A 36 25.05 34.09 47.73
CA ILE A 36 25.24 32.92 48.60
C ILE A 36 24.95 33.25 50.08
N GLY A 37 25.30 34.45 50.55
CA GLY A 37 25.23 34.84 51.95
C GLY A 37 23.95 35.57 52.38
N LYS A 38 23.21 36.17 51.44
CA LYS A 38 21.97 36.93 51.71
C LYS A 38 20.74 36.39 50.99
N ARG A 39 20.89 35.63 49.89
CA ARG A 39 19.74 35.02 49.22
C ARG A 39 19.52 33.62 49.76
N SER A 40 18.42 33.41 50.47
CA SER A 40 18.00 32.07 50.84
C SER A 40 17.75 31.24 49.58
N PRO A 41 18.27 30.00 49.49
CA PRO A 41 17.95 29.12 48.37
C PRO A 41 16.44 28.88 48.34
N ILE A 42 15.84 29.12 47.18
CA ILE A 42 14.42 28.84 46.96
C ILE A 42 14.31 27.36 46.63
N ALA A 43 13.61 26.59 47.47
CA ALA A 43 13.32 25.19 47.18
C ALA A 43 12.40 25.11 45.95
N ILE A 44 12.80 24.34 44.93
CA ILE A 44 11.92 24.03 43.81
C ILE A 44 10.90 22.99 44.29
N ARG A 45 9.63 23.35 44.21
CA ARG A 45 8.48 22.51 44.52
C ARG A 45 7.73 22.30 43.22
N ALA A 46 7.96 21.14 42.64
CA ALA A 46 7.33 20.69 41.41
C ALA A 46 6.00 20.00 41.72
N ALA A 47 4.99 20.22 40.89
CA ALA A 47 3.77 19.42 40.92
C ALA A 47 3.25 19.15 39.50
N GLU A 48 2.61 18.00 39.32
CA GLU A 48 1.97 17.63 38.05
C GLU A 48 0.66 18.41 37.83
N HIS A 49 0.37 18.79 36.58
CA HIS A 49 -0.93 19.31 36.15
C HIS A 49 -1.39 18.62 34.86
N THR A 50 -2.13 17.52 34.98
CA THR A 50 -2.61 16.73 33.83
C THR A 50 -4.09 16.37 33.98
N ALA A 51 -4.74 16.04 32.87
CA ALA A 51 -6.15 15.62 32.86
C ALA A 51 -6.39 14.27 33.59
N GLN A 52 -5.32 13.62 34.07
CA GLN A 52 -5.38 12.39 34.86
C GLN A 52 -5.63 12.67 36.34
N LEU A 53 -5.49 13.92 36.80
CA LEU A 53 -5.82 14.33 38.16
C LEU A 53 -7.30 14.70 38.27
N GLY A 54 -7.88 14.50 39.44
CA GLY A 54 -9.25 14.94 39.73
C GLY A 54 -9.40 16.46 39.62
N THR A 55 -10.60 16.94 39.29
CA THR A 55 -10.90 18.38 39.15
C THR A 55 -10.59 19.18 40.41
N ASN A 56 -10.91 18.63 41.59
CA ASN A 56 -10.61 19.28 42.87
C ASN A 56 -9.11 19.38 43.14
N GLU A 57 -8.34 18.35 42.77
CA GLU A 57 -6.87 18.33 42.92
C GLU A 57 -6.20 19.36 41.99
N LEU A 58 -6.67 19.47 40.74
CA LEU A 58 -6.19 20.49 39.81
C LEU A 58 -6.44 21.90 40.35
N ALA A 59 -7.67 22.20 40.81
CA ALA A 59 -8.01 23.49 41.40
C ALA A 59 -7.16 23.82 42.63
N GLN A 60 -6.86 22.82 43.47
CA GLN A 60 -5.98 22.99 44.62
C GLN A 60 -4.54 23.33 44.19
N ARG A 61 -3.97 22.63 43.21
CA ARG A 61 -2.62 22.89 42.69
C ARG A 61 -2.50 24.25 42.02
N GLU A 62 -3.51 24.66 41.26
CA GLU A 62 -3.59 26.01 40.70
C GLU A 62 -3.56 27.08 41.80
N SER A 63 -4.34 26.90 42.86
CA SER A 63 -4.37 27.83 44.01
C SER A 63 -3.00 27.89 44.71
N LEU A 64 -2.38 26.73 44.97
CA LEU A 64 -1.05 26.65 45.58
C LEU A 64 0.05 27.25 44.69
N PHE A 65 -0.10 27.17 43.37
CA PHE A 65 0.81 27.80 42.42
C PHE A 65 0.66 29.32 42.41
N ARG A 66 -0.58 29.85 42.39
CA ARG A 66 -0.85 31.31 42.51
C ARG A 66 -0.28 31.88 43.80
N GLN A 67 -0.33 31.11 44.89
CA GLN A 67 0.23 31.50 46.19
C GLN A 67 1.75 31.30 46.32
N SER A 68 2.45 30.88 45.24
CA SER A 68 3.89 30.56 45.23
C SER A 68 4.34 29.43 46.17
N TRP A 69 3.40 28.62 46.69
CA TRP A 69 3.74 27.40 47.45
C TRP A 69 4.30 26.33 46.53
N ILE A 70 3.75 26.22 45.32
CA ILE A 70 4.30 25.48 44.19
C ILE A 70 4.92 26.51 43.25
N ASN A 71 6.15 26.28 42.79
CA ASN A 71 6.87 27.22 41.91
C ASN A 71 7.32 26.57 40.59
N LEU A 72 6.96 25.31 40.36
CA LEU A 72 7.08 24.62 39.08
C LEU A 72 5.86 23.73 38.86
N LEU A 73 5.15 23.92 37.75
CA LEU A 73 4.11 23.00 37.30
C LEU A 73 4.60 22.23 36.06
N SER A 74 4.52 20.90 36.13
CA SER A 74 4.76 20.00 35.00
C SER A 74 3.43 19.66 34.34
N CYS A 75 3.15 20.31 33.22
CA CYS A 75 1.81 20.34 32.63
C CYS A 75 1.73 19.52 31.34
N SER A 76 0.56 18.92 31.09
CA SER A 76 0.20 18.46 29.74
C SER A 76 -0.47 19.62 28.97
N THR A 77 -1.25 19.28 27.93
CA THR A 77 -2.08 20.24 27.17
C THR A 77 -3.16 20.94 28.01
N THR A 78 -3.31 20.59 29.30
CA THR A 78 -4.32 21.15 30.21
C THR A 78 -4.15 22.65 30.44
N LEU A 79 -2.93 23.19 30.33
CA LEU A 79 -2.66 24.62 30.43
C LEU A 79 -2.47 25.30 29.05
N GLU A 80 -2.73 24.59 27.95
CA GLU A 80 -2.85 25.24 26.63
C GLU A 80 -4.15 26.04 26.51
N MET A 81 -5.22 25.58 27.17
CA MET A 81 -6.50 26.27 27.28
C MET A 81 -6.49 27.33 28.39
N GLY A 82 -7.35 28.35 28.28
CA GLY A 82 -7.30 29.64 29.01
C GLY A 82 -7.46 29.62 30.54
N VAL A 83 -6.95 28.61 31.25
CA VAL A 83 -6.90 28.60 32.72
C VAL A 83 -6.04 29.75 33.22
N ASP A 84 -6.57 30.53 34.15
CA ASP A 84 -5.85 31.63 34.79
C ASP A 84 -5.02 31.13 35.97
N ILE A 85 -3.73 30.94 35.74
CA ILE A 85 -2.75 30.50 36.73
C ILE A 85 -1.89 31.65 37.27
N GLY A 86 -2.26 32.90 36.97
CA GLY A 86 -1.50 34.09 37.35
C GLY A 86 -0.30 34.36 36.45
N GLU A 87 0.75 34.97 37.02
CA GLU A 87 1.92 35.46 36.30
C GLU A 87 3.01 34.39 36.14
N LEU A 88 3.39 34.10 34.90
CA LEU A 88 4.52 33.23 34.59
C LEU A 88 5.68 34.04 34.01
N GLN A 89 6.86 33.82 34.60
CA GLN A 89 8.13 34.39 34.12
C GLN A 89 8.79 33.50 33.06
N ALA A 90 8.66 32.17 33.22
CA ALA A 90 9.32 31.21 32.35
C ALA A 90 8.42 30.03 32.00
N VAL A 91 8.52 29.56 30.75
CA VAL A 91 7.91 28.34 30.25
C VAL A 91 9.00 27.46 29.66
N ALA A 92 9.05 26.20 30.09
CA ALA A 92 9.97 25.20 29.55
C ALA A 92 9.19 24.13 28.79
N LEU A 93 9.41 24.04 27.48
CA LEU A 93 8.83 23.02 26.60
C LEU A 93 9.80 21.84 26.50
N ARG A 94 9.39 20.69 27.04
CA ARG A 94 10.20 19.44 27.02
C ARG A 94 10.48 18.90 25.61
N ASN A 95 9.65 19.26 24.64
CA ASN A 95 9.73 18.85 23.25
C ASN A 95 9.22 19.98 22.36
N PHE A 96 9.59 19.94 21.08
CA PHE A 96 9.01 20.83 20.09
C PHE A 96 7.49 20.57 19.99
N PRO A 97 6.64 21.61 20.17
CA PRO A 97 5.22 21.51 19.91
C PRO A 97 4.94 21.04 18.47
N PRO A 98 3.87 20.25 18.24
CA PRO A 98 3.59 19.70 16.91
C PRO A 98 3.14 20.77 15.90
N HIS A 99 2.48 21.84 16.36
CA HIS A 99 2.01 22.94 15.52
C HIS A 99 2.36 24.31 16.11
N VAL A 100 2.34 25.32 15.24
CA VAL A 100 2.56 26.75 15.58
C VAL A 100 1.58 27.22 16.66
N SER A 101 0.30 26.86 16.53
CA SER A 101 -0.74 27.24 17.49
C SER A 101 -0.44 26.71 18.90
N ASN A 102 0.02 25.46 19.01
CA ASN A 102 0.45 24.90 20.30
C ASN A 102 1.65 25.65 20.86
N TYR A 103 2.64 26.00 20.02
CA TYR A 103 3.78 26.80 20.47
C TYR A 103 3.33 28.15 21.01
N GLN A 104 2.51 28.89 20.27
CA GLN A 104 2.02 30.21 20.67
C GLN A 104 1.16 30.15 21.94
N GLN A 105 0.27 29.17 22.05
CA GLN A 105 -0.57 28.99 23.25
C GLN A 105 0.23 28.63 24.50
N ARG A 106 1.34 27.89 24.35
CA ARG A 106 2.21 27.51 25.48
C ARG A 106 3.20 28.64 25.83
N ALA A 107 3.87 29.22 24.83
CA ALA A 107 4.83 30.29 25.01
C ALA A 107 4.17 31.58 25.51
N GLY A 108 2.98 31.91 25.01
CA GLY A 108 2.17 33.05 25.44
C GLY A 108 1.61 32.95 26.86
N ARG A 109 1.94 31.88 27.60
CA ARG A 109 1.68 31.80 29.04
C ARG A 109 2.65 32.64 29.86
N ALA A 110 3.89 32.80 29.39
CA ALA A 110 4.85 33.71 30.00
C ALA A 110 4.66 35.14 29.48
N GLY A 111 4.98 36.14 30.32
CA GLY A 111 5.12 37.54 29.87
C GLY A 111 3.83 38.36 29.76
N ARG A 112 2.84 38.13 30.63
CA ARG A 112 1.54 38.84 30.60
C ARG A 112 1.55 40.29 31.15
N ARG A 113 2.67 40.78 31.73
CA ARG A 113 2.82 42.16 32.26
C ARG A 113 4.12 42.82 31.76
N THR A 114 4.18 44.14 31.85
CA THR A 114 5.26 45.02 31.34
C THR A 114 6.59 44.92 32.09
N ASP A 115 6.62 44.28 33.27
CA ASP A 115 7.71 44.51 34.24
C ASP A 115 8.73 43.36 34.34
N GLY A 116 8.85 42.50 33.33
CA GLY A 116 9.81 41.40 33.36
C GLY A 116 10.19 40.80 32.00
N VAL A 117 11.38 40.17 31.97
CA VAL A 117 11.82 39.34 30.84
C VAL A 117 11.08 38.01 30.87
N ALA A 118 10.32 37.71 29.83
CA ALA A 118 9.69 36.41 29.64
C ALA A 118 10.67 35.44 28.97
N VAL A 119 10.83 34.24 29.53
CA VAL A 119 11.75 33.22 28.99
C VAL A 119 10.95 32.01 28.52
N THR A 120 11.03 31.71 27.22
CA THR A 120 10.53 30.44 26.67
C THR A 120 11.73 29.58 26.27
N LEU A 121 11.91 28.45 26.96
CA LEU A 121 12.94 27.47 26.65
C LEU A 121 12.33 26.27 25.95
N MET A 122 12.85 25.87 24.79
CA MET A 122 12.46 24.63 24.11
C MET A 122 13.60 23.63 24.11
N TYR A 123 13.32 22.39 24.50
CA TYR A 123 14.28 21.29 24.46
C TYR A 123 14.02 20.39 23.24
N GLY A 124 14.98 20.34 22.31
CA GLY A 124 14.94 19.47 21.14
C GLY A 124 15.58 18.11 21.39
N GLN A 125 14.85 17.03 21.14
CA GLN A 125 15.42 15.68 21.14
C GLN A 125 16.00 15.34 19.78
N ARG A 126 16.77 14.24 19.67
CA ARG A 126 17.28 13.71 18.38
C ARG A 126 16.20 13.05 17.52
N ARG A 127 14.93 13.44 17.71
CA ARG A 127 13.80 12.92 16.93
C ARG A 127 13.77 13.63 15.58
N PRO A 128 13.33 12.97 14.50
CA PRO A 128 13.22 13.61 13.20
C PRO A 128 12.40 14.90 13.21
N HIS A 129 11.30 14.94 13.99
CA HIS A 129 10.43 16.12 14.15
C HIS A 129 11.17 17.28 14.81
N ASP A 130 11.72 17.03 16.00
CA ASP A 130 12.42 18.03 16.79
C ASP A 130 13.62 18.58 16.03
N ARG A 131 14.38 17.72 15.34
CA ARG A 131 15.50 18.14 14.50
C ARG A 131 15.06 19.05 13.35
N TYR A 132 13.96 18.70 12.67
CA TYR A 132 13.44 19.48 11.55
C TYR A 132 13.13 20.94 11.94
N TYR A 133 12.48 21.15 13.09
CA TYR A 133 12.18 22.49 13.59
C TYR A 133 13.32 23.13 14.37
N PHE A 134 14.26 22.35 14.92
CA PHE A 134 15.48 22.90 15.53
C PHE A 134 16.39 23.54 14.49
N GLU A 135 16.47 22.95 13.29
CA GLU A 135 17.21 23.50 12.15
C GLU A 135 16.44 24.66 11.47
N ARG A 136 15.13 24.80 11.72
CA ARG A 136 14.22 25.80 11.10
C ARG A 136 13.25 26.42 12.14
N PRO A 137 13.74 27.09 13.18
CA PRO A 137 12.91 27.58 14.29
C PRO A 137 11.86 28.60 13.87
N GLU A 138 12.13 29.39 12.82
CA GLU A 138 11.21 30.39 12.26
C GLU A 138 9.88 29.79 11.79
N LYS A 139 9.89 28.57 11.25
CA LYS A 139 8.67 27.87 10.80
C LYS A 139 7.71 27.58 11.96
N LEU A 140 8.23 27.41 13.18
CA LEU A 140 7.41 27.12 14.36
C LEU A 140 7.07 28.38 15.16
N ILE A 141 8.03 29.31 15.33
CA ILE A 141 7.87 30.50 16.16
C ILE A 141 7.09 31.60 15.43
N ALA A 142 7.45 31.87 14.18
CA ALA A 142 6.84 32.89 13.32
C ALA A 142 5.94 32.29 12.23
N GLY A 143 5.63 31.00 12.32
CA GLY A 143 4.74 30.31 11.40
C GLY A 143 3.31 30.89 11.43
N LYS A 144 2.53 30.57 10.40
CA LYS A 144 1.12 30.98 10.31
C LYS A 144 0.22 29.92 10.97
N ASN A 145 -0.77 30.37 11.73
CA ASN A 145 -1.86 29.50 12.16
C ASN A 145 -2.86 29.32 11.03
N LEU A 146 -3.39 28.11 10.92
CA LEU A 146 -4.57 27.84 10.11
C LEU A 146 -5.80 28.39 10.87
N ILE A 147 -6.67 29.10 10.16
CA ILE A 147 -7.94 29.56 10.72
C ILE A 147 -8.87 28.34 10.76
N PRO A 148 -9.41 27.94 11.93
CA PRO A 148 -10.32 26.81 11.97
C PRO A 148 -11.58 27.14 11.18
N LYS A 149 -11.93 26.27 10.24
CA LYS A 149 -13.16 26.37 9.46
C LYS A 149 -14.26 25.57 10.14
N LEU A 150 -15.44 26.17 10.28
CA LEU A 150 -16.65 25.45 10.62
C LEU A 150 -17.36 25.14 9.30
N ASP A 151 -17.64 23.86 9.06
CA ASP A 151 -18.42 23.44 7.89
C ASP A 151 -19.86 23.12 8.29
N PRO A 152 -20.77 24.11 8.29
CA PRO A 152 -22.17 23.86 8.55
C PRO A 152 -22.84 23.10 7.41
N THR A 153 -22.20 22.93 6.24
CA THR A 153 -22.81 22.31 5.04
C THR A 153 -22.63 20.80 4.98
N ASN A 154 -21.90 20.20 5.93
CA ASN A 154 -21.72 18.76 6.01
C ASN A 154 -23.04 18.07 6.42
N PHE A 155 -23.77 17.61 5.40
CA PHE A 155 -25.07 16.97 5.56
C PHE A 155 -25.02 15.71 6.42
N ASN A 156 -23.93 14.94 6.41
CA ASN A 156 -23.79 13.73 7.24
C ASN A 156 -23.82 14.07 8.74
N ILE A 157 -23.21 15.19 9.14
CA ILE A 157 -23.26 15.68 10.52
C ILE A 157 -24.66 16.22 10.84
N GLN A 158 -25.22 17.06 9.96
CA GLN A 158 -26.57 17.60 10.12
C GLN A 158 -27.60 16.47 10.33
N GLU A 159 -27.54 15.43 9.50
CA GLU A 159 -28.47 14.31 9.53
C GLU A 159 -28.41 13.55 10.87
N ARG A 160 -27.22 13.34 11.43
CA ARG A 160 -27.08 12.72 12.77
C ARG A 160 -27.72 13.56 13.85
N HIS A 161 -27.55 14.88 13.81
CA HIS A 161 -28.21 15.78 14.76
C HIS A 161 -29.73 15.77 14.61
N ILE A 162 -30.24 15.73 13.37
CA ILE A 162 -31.68 15.58 13.10
C ILE A 162 -32.21 14.27 13.69
N ARG A 163 -31.49 13.14 13.50
CA ARG A 163 -31.85 11.84 14.08
C ARG A 163 -31.88 11.86 15.61
N ALA A 164 -30.92 12.55 16.24
CA ALA A 164 -30.89 12.72 17.69
C ALA A 164 -32.13 13.47 18.20
N GLU A 165 -32.49 14.57 17.52
CA GLU A 165 -33.70 15.35 17.85
C GLU A 165 -34.98 14.55 17.63
N LEU A 166 -35.06 13.74 16.57
CA LEU A 166 -36.20 12.84 16.32
C LEU A 166 -36.36 11.79 17.42
N LEU A 167 -35.27 11.12 17.83
CA LEU A 167 -35.31 10.16 18.92
C LEU A 167 -35.69 10.85 20.25
N ALA A 168 -35.14 12.03 20.53
CA ALA A 168 -35.46 12.79 21.73
C ALA A 168 -36.93 13.23 21.77
N ALA A 169 -37.50 13.62 20.63
CA ALA A 169 -38.92 13.97 20.52
C ALA A 169 -39.81 12.75 20.77
N PHE A 170 -39.53 11.61 20.13
CA PHE A 170 -40.26 10.37 20.34
C PHE A 170 -40.28 9.92 21.81
N LEU A 171 -39.11 9.89 22.46
CA LEU A 171 -38.99 9.45 23.86
C LEU A 171 -39.71 10.40 24.82
N ARG A 172 -39.81 11.69 24.50
CA ARG A 172 -40.52 12.69 25.31
C ARG A 172 -42.03 12.55 25.21
N GLU A 173 -42.54 12.17 24.05
CA GLU A 173 -43.98 12.10 23.76
C GLU A 173 -44.61 10.75 24.15
N ASN A 174 -43.89 9.64 23.99
CA ASN A 174 -44.48 8.30 24.04
C ASN A 174 -44.11 7.46 25.27
N LEU A 175 -43.14 7.86 26.10
CA LEU A 175 -42.81 7.15 27.34
C LEU A 175 -43.41 7.88 28.55
N THR A 176 -44.21 7.15 29.34
CA THR A 176 -44.92 7.65 30.53
C THR A 176 -44.00 8.14 31.65
N THR A 177 -42.76 7.64 31.68
CA THR A 177 -41.64 8.21 32.45
C THR A 177 -40.70 8.91 31.49
N ALA A 178 -40.41 10.20 31.73
CA ALA A 178 -39.42 10.98 31.00
C ALA A 178 -38.01 10.38 31.19
N LEU A 179 -37.73 9.28 30.50
CA LEU A 179 -36.42 8.64 30.45
C LEU A 179 -35.59 9.38 29.42
N ALA A 180 -34.48 9.96 29.87
CA ALA A 180 -33.45 10.45 28.96
C ALA A 180 -32.93 9.28 28.11
N ALA A 181 -32.68 9.51 26.82
CA ALA A 181 -32.19 8.51 25.86
C ALA A 181 -30.92 7.76 26.34
N GLU A 182 -30.12 8.43 27.17
CA GLU A 182 -28.91 7.88 27.80
C GLU A 182 -29.16 6.73 28.80
N ASN A 183 -30.39 6.60 29.31
CA ASN A 183 -30.79 5.58 30.28
C ASN A 183 -31.54 4.39 29.68
N VAL A 184 -31.97 4.48 28.42
CA VAL A 184 -32.68 3.39 27.74
C VAL A 184 -31.71 2.26 27.43
N LYS A 185 -32.06 1.02 27.77
CA LYS A 185 -31.25 -0.16 27.48
C LYS A 185 -31.63 -0.82 26.16
N ILE A 186 -30.70 -1.55 25.55
CA ILE A 186 -30.93 -2.33 24.32
C ILE A 186 -32.06 -3.34 24.51
N SER A 187 -32.11 -4.01 25.67
CA SER A 187 -33.17 -4.98 25.94
C SER A 187 -34.55 -4.37 26.05
N GLU A 188 -34.66 -3.15 26.57
CA GLU A 188 -35.93 -2.42 26.66
C GLU A 188 -36.35 -1.93 25.28
N PHE A 189 -35.40 -1.46 24.49
CA PHE A 189 -35.68 -0.89 23.17
C PHE A 189 -36.11 -1.94 22.14
N PHE A 190 -35.46 -3.11 22.12
CA PHE A 190 -35.80 -4.22 21.22
C PHE A 190 -36.71 -5.29 21.83
N ASP A 191 -37.09 -5.16 23.10
CA ASP A 191 -37.85 -6.16 23.86
C ASP A 191 -37.18 -7.55 23.83
N LEU A 192 -35.89 -7.59 24.17
CA LEU A 192 -35.11 -8.83 24.15
C LEU A 192 -35.49 -9.76 25.32
N PRO A 193 -35.61 -11.08 25.09
CA PRO A 193 -36.05 -12.03 26.11
C PRO A 193 -34.93 -12.39 27.11
N ILE A 194 -34.50 -11.43 27.94
CA ILE A 194 -33.41 -11.63 28.92
C ILE A 194 -33.74 -12.73 29.94
N THR A 195 -35.00 -12.94 30.28
CA THR A 195 -35.38 -13.94 31.30
C THR A 195 -35.36 -15.36 30.74
N THR A 196 -35.79 -15.56 29.49
CA THR A 196 -35.92 -16.90 28.88
C THR A 196 -34.73 -17.27 28.00
N PHE A 197 -33.96 -16.28 27.52
CA PHE A 197 -32.84 -16.42 26.60
C PHE A 197 -33.20 -17.17 25.30
N MET A 198 -34.40 -16.91 24.79
CA MET A 198 -34.89 -17.51 23.54
C MET A 198 -34.40 -16.73 22.32
N PRO A 199 -34.10 -17.40 21.19
CA PRO A 199 -33.87 -16.70 19.93
C PRO A 199 -35.17 -16.03 19.48
N LEU A 200 -35.04 -14.89 18.81
CA LEU A 200 -36.17 -14.18 18.23
C LEU A 200 -36.63 -14.89 16.94
N PRO A 201 -37.92 -15.23 16.79
CA PRO A 201 -38.45 -15.88 15.60
C PRO A 201 -38.21 -15.03 14.35
N ASN A 202 -37.78 -15.66 13.25
CA ASN A 202 -37.52 -15.03 11.95
C ASN A 202 -36.52 -13.85 11.95
N GLY A 203 -35.78 -13.65 13.04
CA GLY A 203 -34.81 -12.55 13.14
C GLY A 203 -35.46 -11.15 13.22
N THR A 204 -36.72 -11.06 13.68
CA THR A 204 -37.45 -9.80 13.78
C THR A 204 -37.76 -9.44 15.24
N ILE A 205 -37.73 -8.14 15.56
CA ILE A 205 -38.17 -7.64 16.87
C ILE A 205 -39.69 -7.80 17.06
N PRO A 206 -40.19 -7.91 18.31
CA PRO A 206 -41.61 -7.87 18.60
C PRO A 206 -42.28 -6.57 18.11
N THR A 207 -43.50 -6.66 17.61
CA THR A 207 -44.27 -5.50 17.12
C THR A 207 -44.68 -4.53 18.23
N CYS A 208 -44.66 -4.98 19.48
CA CYS A 208 -44.89 -4.17 20.69
C CYS A 208 -43.61 -3.59 21.30
N SER A 209 -42.46 -3.75 20.66
CA SER A 209 -41.21 -3.16 21.14
C SER A 209 -41.20 -1.64 20.94
N ILE A 210 -40.46 -0.92 21.79
CA ILE A 210 -40.26 0.53 21.66
C ILE A 210 -39.66 0.86 20.27
N CYS A 211 -38.78 0.00 19.74
CA CYS A 211 -38.23 0.16 18.41
C CYS A 211 -39.31 0.08 17.32
N ALA A 212 -40.25 -0.86 17.39
CA ALA A 212 -41.35 -0.95 16.41
C ALA A 212 -42.29 0.27 16.50
N GLU A 213 -42.58 0.75 17.71
CA GLU A 213 -43.34 1.99 17.92
C GLU A 213 -42.61 3.20 17.34
N PHE A 214 -41.30 3.28 17.53
CA PHE A 214 -40.48 4.36 16.98
C PHE A 214 -40.47 4.35 15.45
N GLN A 215 -40.34 3.17 14.84
CA GLN A 215 -40.39 3.01 13.39
C GLN A 215 -41.74 3.46 12.81
N ASN A 216 -42.84 3.17 13.51
CA ASN A 216 -44.16 3.66 13.14
C ASN A 216 -44.26 5.18 13.30
N TRP A 217 -43.73 5.75 14.39
CA TRP A 217 -43.72 7.19 14.63
C TRP A 217 -42.89 7.96 13.59
N LEU A 218 -41.78 7.39 13.08
CA LEU A 218 -41.00 8.00 12.00
C LEU A 218 -41.82 8.23 10.71
N ASN A 219 -42.92 7.50 10.52
CA ASN A 219 -43.83 7.67 9.39
C ASN A 219 -44.91 8.75 9.63
N SER A 220 -45.00 9.33 10.83
CA SER A 220 -46.00 10.33 11.23
C SER A 220 -45.71 11.74 10.67
N ASP A 221 -46.74 12.59 10.66
CA ASP A 221 -46.59 14.00 10.27
C ASP A 221 -45.80 14.82 11.31
N ALA A 222 -45.78 14.40 12.57
CA ALA A 222 -44.95 15.01 13.61
C ALA A 222 -43.46 14.88 13.29
N ALA A 223 -43.00 13.67 12.95
CA ALA A 223 -41.63 13.40 12.56
C ALA A 223 -41.21 14.16 11.29
N ARG A 224 -42.12 14.28 10.30
CA ARG A 224 -41.90 15.09 9.09
C ARG A 224 -41.76 16.57 9.40
N THR A 225 -42.59 17.10 10.28
CA THR A 225 -42.58 18.52 10.67
C THR A 225 -41.27 18.87 11.39
N ILE A 226 -40.82 18.03 12.33
CA ILE A 226 -39.56 18.22 13.05
C ILE A 226 -38.37 18.18 12.07
N THR A 227 -38.34 17.20 11.17
CA THR A 227 -37.28 17.06 10.16
C THR A 227 -37.23 18.29 9.26
N GLN A 228 -38.37 18.74 8.73
CA GLN A 228 -38.43 19.92 7.87
C GLN A 228 -37.97 21.19 8.58
N LEU A 229 -38.36 21.37 9.85
CA LEU A 229 -37.95 22.52 10.65
C LEU A 229 -36.42 22.57 10.80
N TRP A 230 -35.77 21.43 11.06
CA TRP A 230 -34.31 21.39 11.19
C TRP A 230 -33.58 21.54 9.86
N LEU A 231 -34.08 20.92 8.77
CA LEU A 231 -33.53 21.15 7.43
C LEU A 231 -33.57 22.63 7.03
N ASN A 232 -34.66 23.34 7.37
CA ASN A 232 -34.77 24.77 7.13
C ASN A 232 -33.77 25.58 7.99
N ARG A 233 -33.63 25.24 9.28
CA ARG A 233 -32.72 25.94 10.20
C ARG A 233 -31.25 25.75 9.86
N LEU A 234 -30.86 24.55 9.45
CA LEU A 234 -29.47 24.21 9.13
C LEU A 234 -29.06 24.66 7.72
N GLY A 235 -30.00 25.23 6.95
CA GLY A 235 -29.76 25.70 5.59
C GLY A 235 -29.51 24.53 4.65
N ASN A 236 -30.55 23.76 4.32
CA ASN A 236 -30.46 22.57 3.48
C ASN A 236 -29.68 22.84 2.18
N THR A 237 -28.45 22.34 2.11
CA THR A 237 -27.59 22.38 0.92
C THR A 237 -27.74 21.13 0.06
N SER A 238 -28.44 20.10 0.56
CA SER A 238 -28.65 18.84 -0.16
C SER A 238 -30.00 18.81 -0.85
N THR A 239 -30.15 17.94 -1.85
CA THR A 239 -31.43 17.66 -2.52
C THR A 239 -32.34 16.75 -1.69
N GLU A 240 -31.96 16.43 -0.46
CA GLU A 240 -32.66 15.45 0.37
C GLU A 240 -33.97 15.99 0.92
N THR A 241 -35.02 15.19 0.80
CA THR A 241 -36.35 15.51 1.33
C THR A 241 -36.50 15.02 2.77
N PRO A 242 -37.41 15.58 3.59
CA PRO A 242 -37.68 15.04 4.92
C PRO A 242 -38.00 13.54 4.91
N LYS A 243 -38.72 13.09 3.86
CA LYS A 243 -39.05 11.68 3.67
C LYS A 243 -37.80 10.82 3.47
N ALA A 244 -36.81 11.33 2.72
CA ALA A 244 -35.56 10.62 2.49
C ALA A 244 -34.76 10.47 3.80
N VAL A 245 -34.61 11.54 4.59
CA VAL A 245 -33.94 11.49 5.92
C VAL A 245 -34.62 10.50 6.86
N LEU A 246 -35.95 10.52 6.94
CA LEU A 246 -36.72 9.59 7.78
C LEU A 246 -36.56 8.14 7.30
N SER A 247 -36.61 7.92 5.98
CA SER A 247 -36.42 6.59 5.41
C SER A 247 -35.00 6.06 5.64
N ASN A 248 -33.98 6.92 5.52
CA ASN A 248 -32.59 6.59 5.79
C ASN A 248 -32.41 6.23 7.27
N PHE A 249 -33.00 7.01 8.18
CA PHE A 249 -32.95 6.72 9.61
C PHE A 249 -33.59 5.36 9.93
N ASN A 250 -34.75 5.07 9.35
CA ASN A 250 -35.40 3.78 9.52
C ASN A 250 -34.55 2.63 8.96
N THR A 251 -33.99 2.79 7.76
CA THR A 251 -33.10 1.79 7.14
C THR A 251 -31.87 1.55 8.01
N ARG A 252 -31.21 2.58 8.54
CA ARG A 252 -30.05 2.39 9.42
C ARG A 252 -30.39 1.67 10.71
N ILE A 253 -31.55 1.95 11.30
CA ILE A 253 -32.01 1.21 12.49
C ILE A 253 -32.24 -0.26 12.12
N ILE A 254 -32.98 -0.54 11.05
CA ILE A 254 -33.35 -1.90 10.64
C ILE A 254 -32.12 -2.71 10.21
N HIS A 255 -31.37 -2.16 9.26
CA HIS A 255 -30.30 -2.88 8.56
C HIS A 255 -29.00 -2.90 9.37
N ASP A 256 -28.60 -1.76 9.96
CA ASP A 256 -27.27 -1.67 10.56
C ASP A 256 -27.28 -2.06 12.05
N LEU A 257 -28.34 -1.71 12.79
CA LEU A 257 -28.41 -1.97 14.23
C LEU A 257 -29.24 -3.21 14.56
N VAL A 258 -30.51 -3.27 14.17
CA VAL A 258 -31.43 -4.35 14.54
C VAL A 258 -30.93 -5.70 14.01
N ALA A 259 -30.61 -5.78 12.71
CA ALA A 259 -30.13 -7.03 12.12
C ALA A 259 -28.83 -7.52 12.78
N SER A 260 -27.88 -6.62 13.06
CA SER A 260 -26.62 -6.97 13.74
C SER A 260 -26.86 -7.45 15.18
N GLN A 261 -27.68 -6.75 15.95
CA GLN A 261 -27.92 -7.07 17.36
C GLN A 261 -28.75 -8.34 17.52
N ILE A 262 -29.72 -8.57 16.62
CA ILE A 262 -30.49 -9.82 16.59
C ILE A 262 -29.62 -10.98 16.14
N ALA A 263 -28.75 -10.81 15.14
CA ALA A 263 -27.82 -11.85 14.72
C ALA A 263 -26.91 -12.26 15.89
N ASP A 264 -26.30 -11.29 16.57
CA ASP A 264 -25.46 -11.53 17.75
C ASP A 264 -26.23 -12.25 18.87
N TRP A 265 -27.46 -11.79 19.17
CA TRP A 265 -28.35 -12.44 20.15
C TRP A 265 -28.68 -13.87 19.76
N ASN A 266 -29.15 -14.09 18.52
CA ASN A 266 -29.61 -15.38 18.04
C ASN A 266 -28.46 -16.39 17.94
N THR A 267 -27.26 -15.98 17.54
CA THR A 267 -26.08 -16.86 17.54
C THR A 267 -25.83 -17.45 18.92
N LEU A 268 -25.80 -16.60 19.95
CA LEU A 268 -25.57 -17.03 21.33
C LEU A 268 -26.76 -17.78 21.92
N ALA A 269 -27.98 -17.30 21.67
CA ALA A 269 -29.20 -17.96 22.12
C ALA A 269 -29.31 -19.38 21.54
N ASN A 270 -29.10 -19.56 20.23
CA ASN A 270 -29.10 -20.87 19.57
C ASN A 270 -28.04 -21.81 20.16
N GLU A 271 -26.88 -21.29 20.55
CA GLU A 271 -25.87 -22.10 21.24
C GLU A 271 -26.37 -22.62 22.59
N ILE A 272 -27.16 -21.84 23.35
CA ILE A 272 -27.81 -22.33 24.58
C ILE A 272 -28.73 -23.51 24.27
N PHE A 273 -29.50 -23.47 23.17
CA PHE A 273 -30.37 -24.59 22.78
C PHE A 273 -29.56 -25.83 22.40
N ALA A 274 -28.51 -25.67 21.59
CA ALA A 274 -27.60 -26.77 21.25
C ALA A 274 -26.96 -27.40 22.50
N GLN A 275 -26.57 -26.59 23.49
CA GLN A 275 -26.04 -27.10 24.76
C GLN A 275 -27.12 -27.79 25.62
N LYS A 276 -28.37 -27.31 25.60
CA LYS A 276 -29.50 -27.99 26.28
C LYS A 276 -29.79 -29.36 25.67
N GLU A 277 -29.68 -29.49 24.35
CA GLU A 277 -29.87 -30.76 23.65
C GLU A 277 -28.80 -31.78 24.05
N LEU A 278 -27.54 -31.36 24.19
CA LEU A 278 -26.46 -32.21 24.71
C LEU A 278 -26.71 -32.68 26.16
N LEU A 279 -27.40 -31.91 26.99
CA LEU A 279 -27.78 -32.34 28.34
C LEU A 279 -28.85 -33.44 28.36
N THR A 280 -29.59 -33.61 27.26
CA THR A 280 -30.59 -34.69 27.12
C THR A 280 -29.99 -36.00 26.58
N ASP A 281 -28.74 -35.97 26.11
CA ASP A 281 -28.03 -37.16 25.63
C ASP A 281 -27.44 -37.98 26.80
N PRO A 282 -27.85 -39.25 26.97
CA PRO A 282 -27.32 -40.13 28.02
C PRO A 282 -25.81 -40.39 27.93
N SER A 283 -25.18 -40.19 26.78
CA SER A 283 -23.74 -40.40 26.58
C SER A 283 -22.87 -39.27 27.16
N GLU A 284 -23.44 -38.08 27.40
CA GLU A 284 -22.74 -36.88 27.86
C GLU A 284 -22.79 -36.68 29.39
N ILE A 285 -23.25 -37.68 30.16
CA ILE A 285 -23.42 -37.60 31.62
C ILE A 285 -22.12 -37.16 32.34
N GLN A 286 -20.95 -37.60 31.85
CA GLN A 286 -19.66 -37.22 32.44
C GLN A 286 -19.28 -35.75 32.19
N ASN A 287 -19.89 -35.09 31.20
CA ASN A 287 -19.61 -33.71 30.80
C ASN A 287 -20.69 -32.71 31.25
N ILE A 288 -21.74 -33.14 31.96
CA ILE A 288 -22.86 -32.28 32.41
C ILE A 288 -22.36 -30.98 33.07
N GLN A 289 -21.38 -31.07 33.97
CA GLN A 289 -20.85 -29.91 34.68
C GLN A 289 -20.15 -28.92 33.74
N ARG A 290 -19.48 -29.43 32.70
CA ARG A 290 -18.81 -28.63 31.67
C ARG A 290 -19.83 -27.91 30.79
N ILE A 291 -20.89 -28.62 30.39
CA ILE A 291 -21.99 -28.07 29.58
C ILE A 291 -22.75 -26.99 30.37
N ALA A 292 -23.08 -27.25 31.64
CA ALA A 292 -23.74 -26.28 32.52
C ALA A 292 -22.90 -25.00 32.71
N ASN A 293 -21.59 -25.14 32.90
CA ASN A 293 -20.67 -24.00 32.99
C ASN A 293 -20.61 -23.20 31.68
N ARG A 294 -20.63 -23.88 30.53
CA ARG A 294 -20.67 -23.22 29.21
C ARG A 294 -21.96 -22.43 29.03
N MET A 295 -23.11 -23.03 29.34
CA MET A 295 -24.41 -22.33 29.29
C MET A 295 -24.46 -21.11 30.22
N ALA A 296 -23.95 -21.22 31.45
CA ALA A 296 -23.89 -20.09 32.38
C ALA A 296 -22.95 -18.97 31.89
N SER A 297 -21.93 -19.31 31.10
CA SER A 297 -21.09 -18.30 30.42
C SER A 297 -21.87 -17.59 29.34
N ILE A 298 -22.58 -18.32 28.47
CA ILE A 298 -23.33 -17.75 27.35
C ILE A 298 -24.48 -16.85 27.85
N LYS A 299 -25.21 -17.28 28.89
CA LYS A 299 -26.26 -16.46 29.54
C LYS A 299 -25.72 -15.11 30.03
N ARG A 300 -24.55 -15.12 30.68
CA ARG A 300 -23.90 -13.88 31.13
C ARG A 300 -23.50 -12.97 29.96
N GLU A 301 -23.15 -13.52 28.79
CA GLU A 301 -22.91 -12.70 27.59
C GLU A 301 -24.21 -12.08 27.06
N LEU A 302 -25.32 -12.84 27.04
CA LEU A 302 -26.63 -12.33 26.62
C LEU A 302 -27.14 -11.21 27.54
N GLU A 303 -27.02 -11.36 28.86
CA GLU A 303 -27.36 -10.30 29.83
C GLU A 303 -26.57 -9.01 29.56
N LYS A 304 -25.27 -9.14 29.26
CA LYS A 304 -24.43 -7.98 28.92
C LYS A 304 -24.86 -7.30 27.64
N ILE A 305 -25.32 -8.04 26.62
CA ILE A 305 -25.84 -7.44 25.38
C ILE A 305 -27.09 -6.61 25.71
N GLY A 306 -28.00 -7.17 26.51
CA GLY A 306 -29.23 -6.49 26.91
C GLY A 306 -29.00 -5.22 27.75
N ASP A 307 -28.02 -5.24 28.66
CA ASP A 307 -27.70 -4.11 29.55
C ASP A 307 -26.94 -2.94 28.89
N ARG A 308 -26.57 -3.05 27.61
CA ARG A 308 -25.92 -1.94 26.90
C ARG A 308 -26.88 -0.76 26.78
N ARG A 309 -26.35 0.46 26.90
CA ARG A 309 -27.14 1.68 26.74
C ARG A 309 -27.38 1.93 25.26
N LEU A 310 -28.61 2.27 24.91
CA LEU A 310 -29.04 2.52 23.52
C LEU A 310 -28.23 3.65 22.87
N HIS A 311 -28.03 4.76 23.60
CA HIS A 311 -27.27 5.91 23.09
C HIS A 311 -25.82 5.54 22.70
N ASP A 312 -25.15 4.68 23.47
CA ASP A 312 -23.78 4.23 23.20
C ASP A 312 -23.72 3.38 21.91
N GLU A 313 -24.66 2.46 21.73
CA GLU A 313 -24.69 1.59 20.55
C GLU A 313 -25.10 2.37 19.29
N LEU A 314 -26.05 3.30 19.39
CA LEU A 314 -26.43 4.18 18.28
C LEU A 314 -25.29 5.12 17.86
N ALA A 315 -24.53 5.63 18.84
CA ALA A 315 -23.35 6.46 18.58
C ALA A 315 -22.22 5.63 17.94
N ARG A 316 -21.95 4.41 18.45
CA ARG A 316 -20.98 3.47 17.85
C ARG A 316 -21.33 3.05 16.42
N ALA A 317 -22.61 2.97 16.10
CA ALA A 317 -23.11 2.65 14.77
C ALA A 317 -23.20 3.89 13.84
N SER A 318 -22.67 5.05 14.26
CA SER A 318 -22.72 6.31 13.50
C SER A 318 -24.13 6.84 13.21
N ILE A 319 -25.15 6.34 13.93
CA ILE A 319 -26.54 6.76 13.72
C ILE A 319 -26.78 8.11 14.39
N LEU A 320 -26.20 8.32 15.59
CA LEU A 320 -26.28 9.56 16.35
C LEU A 320 -24.92 10.29 16.41
N PRO A 321 -24.90 11.60 16.74
CA PRO A 321 -23.67 12.34 16.93
C PRO A 321 -22.89 11.78 18.12
N ILE A 322 -21.57 11.78 17.98
CA ILE A 322 -20.67 11.39 19.05
C ILE A 322 -20.22 12.67 19.73
N TYR A 323 -20.62 12.87 20.99
CA TYR A 323 -20.06 13.94 21.81
C TYR A 323 -18.55 13.68 21.92
N GLY A 324 -17.70 14.70 21.82
CA GLY A 324 -16.22 14.59 21.70
C GLY A 324 -15.46 13.93 22.86
N PHE A 325 -16.12 13.15 23.71
CA PHE A 325 -15.52 12.20 24.62
C PHE A 325 -15.35 10.85 23.92
N PRO A 326 -14.21 10.15 24.09
CA PRO A 326 -14.04 8.84 23.49
C PRO A 326 -15.10 7.87 24.05
N ILE A 327 -15.91 7.26 23.19
CA ILE A 327 -16.91 6.24 23.58
C ILE A 327 -16.20 4.95 24.00
N ASP A 328 -15.06 4.70 23.37
CA ASP A 328 -14.20 3.57 23.63
C ASP A 328 -13.11 3.90 24.65
N VAL A 329 -13.52 4.46 25.79
CA VAL A 329 -12.59 4.68 26.90
C VAL A 329 -12.33 3.36 27.63
N VAL A 330 -11.05 3.10 27.90
CA VAL A 330 -10.59 2.05 28.79
C VAL A 330 -10.04 2.68 30.06
N ARG A 331 -10.42 2.11 31.19
CA ARG A 331 -9.96 2.53 32.51
C ARG A 331 -8.74 1.74 32.96
N LEU A 332 -7.86 2.41 33.71
CA LEU A 332 -6.80 1.77 34.47
C LEU A 332 -7.16 1.79 35.96
N MET A 333 -7.36 0.60 36.53
CA MET A 333 -7.70 0.40 37.93
C MET A 333 -6.43 0.44 38.80
N THR A 334 -6.41 1.32 39.80
CA THR A 334 -5.32 1.49 40.79
C THR A 334 -5.78 1.15 42.21
N ASN A 335 -4.86 1.03 43.17
CA ASN A 335 -5.23 0.78 44.58
C ASN A 335 -6.15 1.88 45.14
N GLU A 336 -5.90 3.15 44.79
CA GLU A 336 -6.73 4.29 45.23
C GLU A 336 -8.11 4.33 44.57
N SER A 337 -8.35 3.56 43.51
CA SER A 337 -9.67 3.42 42.88
C SER A 337 -10.60 2.42 43.59
N SER A 338 -10.14 1.74 44.65
CA SER A 338 -10.90 0.71 45.39
C SER A 338 -11.95 1.26 46.38
N GLY A 339 -11.97 2.58 46.65
CA GLY A 339 -13.01 3.26 47.45
C GLY A 339 -14.38 3.40 46.76
N TYR A 340 -14.60 2.69 45.65
CA TYR A 340 -15.68 2.90 44.68
C TYR A 340 -17.10 2.63 45.20
N ARG A 341 -17.28 2.10 46.42
CA ARG A 341 -18.61 1.83 46.99
C ARG A 341 -19.21 2.95 47.83
N GLN A 342 -18.48 4.01 48.19
CA GLN A 342 -19.02 4.98 49.17
C GLN A 342 -19.01 6.46 48.80
N ASN A 343 -18.16 7.00 47.93
CA ASN A 343 -18.18 8.46 47.66
C ASN A 343 -17.75 8.82 46.23
N ALA A 344 -18.71 9.02 45.32
CA ALA A 344 -18.48 9.34 43.91
C ALA A 344 -17.89 10.76 43.63
N GLY A 345 -17.67 11.59 44.66
CA GLY A 345 -17.27 13.00 44.52
C GLY A 345 -15.78 13.32 44.80
N GLN A 346 -14.95 12.35 45.18
CA GLN A 346 -13.57 12.59 45.66
C GLN A 346 -12.53 11.64 45.04
N ASN A 347 -12.61 11.33 43.75
CA ASN A 347 -11.58 10.53 43.09
C ASN A 347 -10.32 11.39 42.82
N ARG A 348 -9.18 10.98 43.37
CA ARG A 348 -7.89 11.66 43.21
C ARG A 348 -7.30 11.54 41.80
N HIS A 349 -7.57 10.42 41.12
CA HIS A 349 -7.08 10.13 39.76
C HIS A 349 -8.19 9.66 38.81
N ARG A 350 -8.16 10.16 37.58
CA ARG A 350 -9.03 9.79 36.46
C ARG A 350 -8.20 9.17 35.33
N LEU A 351 -7.92 7.88 35.44
CA LEU A 351 -7.07 7.16 34.48
C LEU A 351 -7.89 6.51 33.37
N GLU A 352 -8.34 7.36 32.46
CA GLU A 352 -9.15 7.01 31.30
C GLU A 352 -8.37 7.32 30.01
N ARG A 353 -8.37 6.38 29.06
CA ARG A 353 -7.75 6.57 27.74
C ARG A 353 -8.62 5.96 26.65
N ASP A 354 -8.63 6.61 25.49
CA ASP A 354 -9.12 6.01 24.25
C ASP A 354 -8.50 4.61 24.04
N ARG A 355 -9.31 3.61 23.64
CA ARG A 355 -8.89 2.21 23.57
C ARG A 355 -7.73 1.99 22.64
N ARG A 356 -7.69 2.68 21.49
CA ARG A 356 -6.59 2.60 20.52
C ARG A 356 -5.26 2.98 21.19
N LEU A 357 -5.26 4.04 21.99
CA LEU A 357 -4.09 4.47 22.77
C LEU A 357 -3.81 3.57 23.97
N ALA A 358 -4.87 3.12 24.66
CA ALA A 358 -4.77 2.26 25.84
C ALA A 358 -4.15 0.90 25.52
N LEU A 359 -4.33 0.37 24.31
CA LEU A 359 -3.66 -0.86 23.88
C LEU A 359 -2.13 -0.74 23.91
N GLY A 360 -1.55 0.43 23.67
CA GLY A 360 -0.10 0.65 23.79
C GLY A 360 0.33 1.18 25.16
N GLU A 361 -0.46 2.09 25.74
CA GLU A 361 -0.14 2.75 27.01
C GLU A 361 -0.48 1.88 28.23
N TYR A 362 -1.63 1.21 28.25
CA TYR A 362 -2.12 0.44 29.40
C TYR A 362 -1.91 -1.07 29.26
N ALA A 363 -1.28 -1.54 28.18
CA ALA A 363 -0.89 -2.94 28.07
C ALA A 363 -0.07 -3.42 29.28
N PRO A 364 -0.15 -4.72 29.63
CA PRO A 364 0.68 -5.31 30.67
C PRO A 364 2.18 -5.06 30.47
N SER A 365 2.91 -5.00 31.58
CA SER A 365 4.36 -4.72 31.61
C SER A 365 4.74 -3.32 31.11
N GLN A 366 3.83 -2.37 31.21
CA GLN A 366 4.06 -0.97 30.90
C GLN A 366 4.03 -0.13 32.19
N ASP A 367 4.66 1.05 32.18
CA ASP A 367 4.71 2.03 33.27
C ASP A 367 4.01 3.37 32.90
N VAL A 368 3.29 3.98 33.85
CA VAL A 368 2.37 5.12 33.69
C VAL A 368 2.62 5.94 34.93
N VAL A 369 2.98 7.19 34.70
CA VAL A 369 3.31 8.14 35.75
C VAL A 369 2.04 8.91 36.06
N VAL A 370 1.66 8.95 37.33
CA VAL A 370 0.55 9.72 37.87
C VAL A 370 0.97 10.20 39.24
N ASP A 371 0.88 11.50 39.48
CA ASP A 371 1.17 12.14 40.74
C ASP A 371 2.55 11.79 41.33
N ASP A 372 3.59 11.95 40.49
CA ASP A 372 4.99 11.58 40.79
C ASP A 372 5.23 10.10 41.15
N ARG A 373 4.24 9.25 40.90
CA ARG A 373 4.27 7.81 41.15
C ARG A 373 4.17 7.01 39.86
N VAL A 374 4.87 5.89 39.81
CA VAL A 374 4.79 4.92 38.70
C VAL A 374 3.90 3.76 39.07
N HIS A 375 2.84 3.63 38.29
CA HIS A 375 1.91 2.51 38.35
C HIS A 375 2.21 1.51 37.25
N THR A 376 2.63 0.30 37.63
CA THR A 376 2.93 -0.77 36.67
C THR A 376 1.68 -1.57 36.36
N ARG A 377 1.38 -1.75 35.07
CA ARG A 377 0.27 -2.60 34.65
C ARG A 377 0.67 -4.05 34.72
N VAL A 378 -0.17 -4.84 35.37
CA VAL A 378 0.08 -6.26 35.58
C VAL A 378 -0.93 -7.14 34.86
N GLY A 379 -2.01 -6.58 34.29
CA GLY A 379 -3.01 -7.40 33.64
C GLY A 379 -4.22 -6.64 33.12
N VAL A 380 -5.22 -7.44 32.73
CA VAL A 380 -6.53 -6.99 32.24
C VAL A 380 -7.57 -7.33 33.30
N PHE A 381 -8.54 -6.45 33.52
CA PHE A 381 -9.60 -6.68 34.51
C PHE A 381 -10.76 -7.50 33.91
N ARG A 382 -11.36 -8.39 34.71
CA ARG A 382 -12.51 -9.24 34.32
C ARG A 382 -12.34 -9.97 32.98
N VAL A 383 -11.21 -10.66 32.81
CA VAL A 383 -10.89 -11.37 31.56
C VAL A 383 -11.91 -12.45 31.23
N ASP A 384 -12.51 -13.08 32.22
CA ASP A 384 -13.59 -14.06 32.05
C ASP A 384 -14.82 -13.48 31.32
N THR A 385 -15.04 -12.16 31.43
CA THR A 385 -16.15 -11.46 30.77
C THR A 385 -15.84 -10.97 29.36
N LEU A 386 -14.61 -11.15 28.86
CA LEU A 386 -14.20 -10.63 27.56
C LEU A 386 -14.40 -11.66 26.45
N GLU A 387 -15.05 -11.23 25.37
CA GLU A 387 -15.28 -12.01 24.16
C GLU A 387 -13.94 -12.52 23.57
N LYS A 388 -13.96 -13.77 23.07
CA LYS A 388 -12.81 -14.41 22.43
C LYS A 388 -12.98 -14.33 20.92
N ARG A 389 -11.97 -13.79 20.23
CA ARG A 389 -11.95 -13.71 18.77
C ARG A 389 -10.59 -14.11 18.22
N TYR A 390 -10.53 -14.39 16.94
CA TYR A 390 -9.32 -14.85 16.25
C TYR A 390 -9.07 -14.03 15.00
N TYR A 391 -7.81 -13.77 14.68
CA TYR A 391 -7.42 -13.08 13.45
C TYR A 391 -6.17 -13.68 12.83
N TRP A 392 -5.98 -13.47 11.54
CA TRP A 392 -4.79 -13.88 10.81
C TRP A 392 -4.37 -12.80 9.80
N VAL A 393 -3.06 -12.64 9.64
CA VAL A 393 -2.47 -11.67 8.69
C VAL A 393 -1.40 -12.38 7.88
N CYS A 394 -1.49 -12.28 6.56
CA CYS A 394 -0.46 -12.80 5.66
C CYS A 394 0.84 -12.01 5.82
N GLU A 395 1.96 -12.71 5.97
CA GLU A 395 3.29 -12.10 6.12
C GLU A 395 3.85 -11.50 4.82
N HIS A 396 3.24 -11.78 3.68
CA HIS A 396 3.70 -11.32 2.38
C HIS A 396 2.83 -10.20 1.78
N CYS A 397 1.53 -10.43 1.63
CA CYS A 397 0.63 -9.45 1.01
C CYS A 397 -0.18 -8.64 2.02
N TYR A 398 -0.05 -8.88 3.33
CA TYR A 398 -0.83 -8.22 4.39
C TYR A 398 -2.35 -8.44 4.32
N HIS A 399 -2.84 -9.45 3.59
CA HIS A 399 -4.24 -9.86 3.66
C HIS A 399 -4.64 -10.16 5.11
N PHE A 400 -5.76 -9.57 5.54
CA PHE A 400 -6.31 -9.69 6.89
C PHE A 400 -7.62 -10.48 6.86
N GLN A 401 -7.79 -11.36 7.83
CA GLN A 401 -9.08 -12.02 8.10
C GLN A 401 -9.32 -12.16 9.60
N SER A 402 -10.57 -12.05 10.02
CA SER A 402 -11.03 -12.22 11.40
C SER A 402 -12.19 -13.20 11.48
N GLN A 403 -12.25 -13.97 12.56
CA GLN A 403 -13.23 -15.05 12.74
C GLN A 403 -13.49 -15.33 14.24
N GLN A 404 -14.62 -15.96 14.55
CA GLN A 404 -15.02 -16.27 15.94
C GLN A 404 -14.34 -17.52 16.51
N GLN A 405 -13.97 -18.47 15.64
CA GLN A 405 -13.37 -19.74 16.04
C GLN A 405 -11.89 -19.81 15.63
N GLU A 406 -11.13 -20.71 16.24
CA GLU A 406 -9.74 -20.97 15.86
C GLU A 406 -9.69 -21.75 14.54
N ALA A 407 -8.87 -21.30 13.58
CA ALA A 407 -8.58 -22.08 12.37
C ALA A 407 -7.08 -22.04 12.01
N VAL A 408 -6.70 -22.97 11.14
CA VAL A 408 -5.39 -23.08 10.50
C VAL A 408 -5.54 -22.68 9.03
N VAL A 409 -4.72 -21.73 8.60
CA VAL A 409 -4.71 -21.22 7.23
C VAL A 409 -3.66 -21.97 6.43
N ASN A 410 -4.09 -22.76 5.44
CA ASN A 410 -3.18 -23.57 4.63
C ASN A 410 -2.45 -22.73 3.57
N SER A 411 -3.15 -21.80 2.92
CA SER A 411 -2.60 -20.86 1.95
C SER A 411 -3.32 -19.51 2.05
N CYS A 412 -2.62 -18.43 1.70
CA CYS A 412 -3.23 -17.11 1.67
C CYS A 412 -4.29 -17.03 0.53
N PRO A 413 -5.53 -16.58 0.79
CA PRO A 413 -6.55 -16.48 -0.26
C PRO A 413 -6.22 -15.42 -1.34
N THR A 414 -5.26 -14.52 -1.09
CA THR A 414 -4.93 -13.42 -2.01
C THR A 414 -3.64 -13.65 -2.79
N CYS A 415 -2.55 -14.00 -2.11
CA CYS A 415 -1.26 -14.25 -2.77
C CYS A 415 -0.94 -15.74 -2.95
N GLN A 416 -1.80 -16.64 -2.47
CA GLN A 416 -1.70 -18.10 -2.56
C GLN A 416 -0.46 -18.72 -1.89
N ARG A 417 0.46 -17.92 -1.36
CA ARG A 417 1.63 -18.40 -0.62
C ARG A 417 1.23 -19.15 0.64
N VAL A 418 1.96 -20.24 0.89
CA VAL A 418 1.88 -21.03 2.12
C VAL A 418 2.60 -20.27 3.25
N PRO A 419 2.05 -20.23 4.47
CA PRO A 419 2.74 -19.63 5.61
C PRO A 419 4.10 -20.29 5.88
N SER A 420 5.13 -19.50 6.21
CA SER A 420 6.50 -20.02 6.42
C SER A 420 6.66 -21.00 7.59
N SER A 421 5.66 -21.13 8.47
CA SER A 421 5.67 -22.12 9.56
C SER A 421 4.25 -22.43 10.06
N ALA A 422 4.08 -23.61 10.69
CA ALA A 422 2.82 -24.00 11.34
C ALA A 422 2.35 -22.98 12.40
N ALA A 423 3.28 -22.31 13.08
CA ALA A 423 2.96 -21.25 14.04
C ALA A 423 2.39 -19.99 13.39
N LYS A 424 2.75 -19.70 12.14
CA LYS A 424 2.21 -18.57 11.36
C LYS A 424 0.95 -18.95 10.57
N ALA A 425 0.71 -20.23 10.33
CA ALA A 425 -0.55 -20.74 9.78
C ALA A 425 -1.72 -20.65 10.78
N LYS A 426 -1.44 -20.74 12.09
CA LYS A 426 -2.46 -20.64 13.13
C LYS A 426 -2.97 -19.21 13.32
N THR A 427 -4.29 -19.06 13.35
CA THR A 427 -4.96 -17.82 13.76
C THR A 427 -4.58 -17.43 15.20
N ARG A 428 -4.49 -16.12 15.45
CA ARG A 428 -4.10 -15.55 16.74
C ARG A 428 -5.34 -15.17 17.53
N GLN A 429 -5.47 -15.69 18.74
CA GLN A 429 -6.53 -15.31 19.66
C GLN A 429 -6.30 -13.88 20.17
N TYR A 430 -7.34 -13.06 20.19
CA TYR A 430 -7.33 -11.75 20.82
C TYR A 430 -8.59 -11.51 21.65
N ARG A 431 -8.51 -10.53 22.55
CA ARG A 431 -9.65 -10.02 23.33
C ARG A 431 -9.64 -8.50 23.35
N VAL A 432 -10.82 -7.89 23.39
CA VAL A 432 -10.98 -6.44 23.50
C VAL A 432 -11.06 -6.05 24.99
N PRO A 433 -10.05 -5.36 25.55
CA PRO A 433 -10.02 -5.05 26.98
C PRO A 433 -11.02 -3.94 27.33
N THR A 434 -11.80 -4.15 28.39
CA THR A 434 -12.70 -3.14 28.97
C THR A 434 -12.04 -2.30 30.06
N ALA A 435 -11.08 -2.88 30.79
CA ALA A 435 -10.26 -2.20 31.77
C ALA A 435 -8.92 -2.93 32.00
N PHE A 436 -7.91 -2.18 32.42
CA PHE A 436 -6.61 -2.68 32.85
C PHE A 436 -6.43 -2.55 34.35
N VAL A 437 -5.49 -3.30 34.93
CA VAL A 437 -5.27 -3.32 36.37
C VAL A 437 -3.79 -3.23 36.73
N THR A 438 -3.48 -2.44 37.76
CA THR A 438 -2.16 -2.41 38.42
C THR A 438 -2.14 -3.40 39.59
N ASP A 439 -0.95 -3.75 40.06
CA ASP A 439 -0.85 -4.52 41.31
C ASP A 439 -1.31 -3.64 42.48
N GLN A 440 -2.50 -3.87 43.03
CA GLN A 440 -3.05 -3.06 44.10
C GLN A 440 -2.37 -3.33 45.45
N THR A 441 -1.57 -4.41 45.54
CA THR A 441 -0.82 -4.72 46.76
C THR A 441 0.51 -4.00 46.87
N GLN A 442 1.01 -3.45 45.76
CA GLN A 442 2.27 -2.75 45.73
C GLN A 442 2.05 -1.24 45.77
N ALA A 443 2.74 -0.57 46.70
CA ALA A 443 2.83 0.88 46.66
C ALA A 443 3.50 1.31 45.34
N PRO A 444 2.98 2.35 44.67
CA PRO A 444 3.53 2.76 43.39
C PRO A 444 4.93 3.36 43.59
N ARG A 445 5.82 3.05 42.64
CA ARG A 445 7.25 3.39 42.72
C ARG A 445 7.44 4.89 42.58
N VAL A 446 8.51 5.44 43.15
CA VAL A 446 8.90 6.83 42.87
C VAL A 446 9.29 6.94 41.40
N THR A 447 8.93 8.04 40.75
CA THR A 447 9.25 8.28 39.34
C THR A 447 10.75 8.09 39.05
N PRO A 448 11.14 7.14 38.19
CA PRO A 448 12.52 6.92 37.81
C PRO A 448 13.00 8.05 36.89
N TYR A 449 14.32 8.22 36.78
CA TYR A 449 14.93 9.17 35.83
C TYR A 449 14.71 8.76 34.36
N GLU A 450 14.35 7.50 34.11
CA GLU A 450 14.10 6.98 32.77
C GLU A 450 12.62 7.06 32.39
N LYS A 451 12.38 7.45 31.14
CA LYS A 451 11.02 7.57 30.61
C LYS A 451 10.41 6.18 30.35
N PRO A 452 9.18 5.91 30.80
CA PRO A 452 8.43 4.73 30.39
C PRO A 452 8.27 4.65 28.87
N MET A 453 8.66 3.50 28.29
CA MET A 453 8.42 3.20 26.88
C MET A 453 7.00 2.66 26.68
N ARG A 454 6.39 3.01 25.54
CA ARG A 454 5.09 2.47 25.10
C ARG A 454 5.32 1.26 24.23
N GLN A 455 4.43 0.28 24.30
CA GLN A 455 4.43 -0.86 23.39
C GLN A 455 3.85 -0.43 22.04
N PRO A 456 4.45 -0.88 20.92
CA PRO A 456 3.89 -0.67 19.60
C PRO A 456 2.61 -1.49 19.43
N THR A 457 1.63 -0.92 18.73
CA THR A 457 0.47 -1.64 18.20
C THR A 457 0.74 -2.07 16.75
N SER A 458 -0.04 -3.00 16.24
CA SER A 458 -0.06 -3.29 14.80
C SER A 458 -0.50 -2.06 14.00
N GLN A 459 -0.29 -2.11 12.69
CA GLN A 459 -1.04 -1.26 11.77
C GLN A 459 -2.54 -1.58 11.83
N VAL A 460 -3.34 -0.67 11.30
CA VAL A 460 -4.79 -0.84 11.17
C VAL A 460 -5.09 -1.71 9.95
N PHE A 461 -6.07 -2.59 10.07
CA PHE A 461 -6.57 -3.45 9.00
C PHE A 461 -8.06 -3.19 8.80
N LEU A 462 -8.55 -3.33 7.57
CA LEU A 462 -9.97 -3.34 7.27
C LEU A 462 -10.50 -4.77 7.48
N ALA A 463 -11.42 -4.94 8.42
CA ALA A 463 -12.08 -6.20 8.71
C ALA A 463 -13.34 -6.40 7.86
N GLN A 464 -14.10 -5.32 7.62
CA GLN A 464 -15.33 -5.35 6.81
C GLN A 464 -15.50 -4.04 6.04
N ASP A 465 -15.92 -4.13 4.78
CA ASP A 465 -16.03 -3.02 3.84
C ASP A 465 -17.15 -2.01 4.15
N GLY A 466 -18.04 -2.31 5.09
CA GLY A 466 -19.18 -1.44 5.43
C GLY A 466 -20.40 -1.64 4.54
N SER A 467 -21.38 -0.74 4.64
CA SER A 467 -22.65 -0.77 3.90
C SER A 467 -22.78 0.43 2.93
N ASN A 468 -23.73 0.32 2.00
CA ASN A 468 -24.09 1.35 1.01
C ASN A 468 -22.91 1.87 0.17
N PRO A 469 -22.25 1.01 -0.63
CA PRO A 469 -21.16 1.45 -1.48
C PRO A 469 -21.64 2.44 -2.55
N GLU A 470 -21.11 3.65 -2.51
CA GLU A 470 -21.31 4.69 -3.52
C GLU A 470 -20.04 4.82 -4.37
N THR A 471 -20.16 4.62 -5.68
CA THR A 471 -19.04 4.76 -6.61
C THR A 471 -19.00 6.19 -7.16
N PHE A 472 -17.84 6.83 -7.08
CA PHE A 472 -17.59 8.17 -7.60
C PHE A 472 -16.67 8.10 -8.83
N GLY A 473 -16.91 8.98 -9.81
CA GLY A 473 -15.96 9.22 -10.90
C GLY A 473 -15.85 8.08 -11.93
N ALA A 474 -16.98 7.50 -12.36
CA ALA A 474 -17.04 6.51 -13.45
C ALA A 474 -16.56 7.03 -14.83
N SER A 475 -15.93 8.20 -14.91
CA SER A 475 -15.59 8.92 -16.14
C SER A 475 -14.08 9.05 -16.43
N SER A 476 -13.18 8.48 -15.61
CA SER A 476 -11.75 8.42 -15.94
C SER A 476 -11.23 6.99 -15.90
N GLU A 477 -10.65 6.50 -17.00
CA GLU A 477 -10.07 5.15 -17.12
C GLU A 477 -8.92 4.88 -16.12
N ALA A 478 -8.41 5.90 -15.43
CA ALA A 478 -7.22 5.83 -14.58
C ALA A 478 -7.45 5.35 -13.14
N TYR A 479 -8.61 5.65 -12.53
CA TYR A 479 -8.92 5.26 -11.15
C TYR A 479 -10.42 5.08 -10.91
N SER A 480 -10.78 4.29 -9.88
CA SER A 480 -12.14 4.18 -9.35
C SER A 480 -12.18 4.45 -7.86
N LEU A 481 -13.25 5.10 -7.43
CA LEU A 481 -13.47 5.55 -6.06
C LEU A 481 -14.75 4.92 -5.53
N THR A 482 -14.69 4.25 -4.38
CA THR A 482 -15.87 3.71 -3.72
C THR A 482 -15.91 4.16 -2.28
N CYS A 483 -16.93 4.93 -1.91
CA CYS A 483 -17.20 5.26 -0.51
C CYS A 483 -18.15 4.22 0.08
N SER A 484 -17.82 3.76 1.27
CA SER A 484 -18.71 2.92 2.07
C SER A 484 -18.85 3.50 3.46
N GLN A 485 -20.01 3.29 4.07
CA GLN A 485 -20.28 3.75 5.41
C GLN A 485 -20.05 2.63 6.41
N ASN A 486 -19.69 2.99 7.65
CA ASN A 486 -19.65 2.04 8.77
C ASN A 486 -18.73 0.82 8.54
N GLY A 487 -17.59 1.01 7.85
CA GLY A 487 -16.57 -0.02 7.70
C GLY A 487 -15.90 -0.37 9.02
N ALA A 488 -15.61 -1.65 9.24
CA ALA A 488 -15.02 -2.15 10.49
C ALA A 488 -13.51 -2.24 10.37
N PHE A 489 -12.79 -1.57 11.28
CA PHE A 489 -11.33 -1.53 11.34
C PHE A 489 -10.82 -2.26 12.58
N PHE A 490 -9.66 -2.90 12.45
CA PHE A 490 -9.03 -3.69 13.51
C PHE A 490 -7.58 -3.29 13.73
N LEU A 491 -7.15 -3.24 15.00
CA LEU A 491 -5.75 -3.23 15.39
C LEU A 491 -5.52 -4.08 16.65
N ALA A 492 -4.28 -4.51 16.87
CA ALA A 492 -3.91 -5.28 18.06
C ALA A 492 -2.53 -4.94 18.60
N ASN A 493 -2.38 -5.02 19.93
CA ASN A 493 -1.09 -5.15 20.59
C ASN A 493 -0.74 -6.63 20.72
N LYS A 494 0.40 -7.01 20.13
CA LYS A 494 0.89 -8.39 20.03
C LYS A 494 1.87 -8.76 21.16
N GLY A 495 2.10 -7.85 22.10
CA GLY A 495 3.13 -7.98 23.14
C GLY A 495 4.56 -7.84 22.58
N LYS A 496 5.56 -7.90 23.47
CA LYS A 496 6.97 -7.69 23.10
C LYS A 496 7.56 -8.79 22.20
N SER A 497 7.01 -10.00 22.24
CA SER A 497 7.55 -11.19 21.55
C SER A 497 6.69 -11.66 20.38
N ASP A 498 5.68 -10.89 19.96
CA ASP A 498 4.70 -11.26 18.93
C ASP A 498 3.86 -12.53 19.23
N GLN A 499 4.04 -13.12 20.42
CA GLN A 499 3.33 -14.31 20.91
C GLN A 499 2.14 -13.97 21.82
N GLY A 500 1.82 -12.68 22.01
CA GLY A 500 0.78 -12.21 22.92
C GLY A 500 1.19 -12.16 24.39
N PHE A 501 0.22 -11.80 25.22
CA PHE A 501 0.30 -11.71 26.68
C PHE A 501 -0.16 -13.02 27.31
N ALA A 502 0.53 -13.50 28.34
CA ALA A 502 0.21 -14.74 29.04
C ALA A 502 -0.80 -14.46 30.16
N ILE A 503 -2.05 -14.18 29.78
CA ILE A 503 -3.08 -13.72 30.70
C ILE A 503 -3.71 -14.89 31.48
N CYS A 504 -3.73 -14.80 32.81
CA CYS A 504 -4.47 -15.72 33.67
C CYS A 504 -5.98 -15.62 33.40
N ASN A 505 -6.61 -16.77 33.15
CA ASN A 505 -8.04 -16.86 32.83
C ASN A 505 -8.96 -16.49 34.00
N PHE A 506 -8.44 -16.48 35.23
CA PHE A 506 -9.20 -16.19 36.44
C PHE A 506 -8.97 -14.75 36.94
N CYS A 507 -7.73 -14.37 37.23
CA CYS A 507 -7.43 -13.05 37.82
C CYS A 507 -6.99 -11.98 36.81
N GLY A 508 -6.75 -12.38 35.55
CA GLY A 508 -6.37 -11.47 34.48
C GLY A 508 -4.93 -10.93 34.50
N ARG A 509 -4.08 -11.41 35.43
CA ARG A 509 -2.65 -11.08 35.47
C ARG A 509 -1.91 -11.64 34.27
N ASP A 510 -1.03 -10.84 33.67
CA ASP A 510 -0.01 -11.27 32.71
C ASP A 510 1.12 -11.98 33.45
N LEU A 511 1.32 -13.26 33.14
CA LEU A 511 2.24 -14.13 33.84
C LEU A 511 3.63 -14.11 33.17
N ASN A 512 4.66 -13.95 33.98
CA ASN A 512 6.03 -14.16 33.52
C ASN A 512 6.39 -15.66 33.49
N HIS A 513 7.56 -15.96 32.92
CA HIS A 513 8.03 -17.33 32.74
C HIS A 513 8.14 -18.13 34.05
N ASP A 514 8.55 -17.49 35.16
CA ASP A 514 8.68 -18.15 36.45
C ASP A 514 7.32 -18.46 37.09
N GLN A 515 6.35 -17.56 36.96
CA GLN A 515 4.98 -17.75 37.42
C GLN A 515 4.29 -18.88 36.64
N ILE A 516 4.53 -18.97 35.34
CA ILE A 516 4.05 -20.07 34.49
C ILE A 516 4.63 -21.42 34.98
N LYS A 517 5.94 -21.48 35.25
CA LYS A 517 6.59 -22.71 35.74
C LYS A 517 6.09 -23.15 37.11
N LYS A 518 5.86 -22.21 38.03
CA LYS A 518 5.41 -22.51 39.40
C LYS A 518 3.92 -22.83 39.50
N GLY A 519 3.11 -22.44 38.50
CA GLY A 519 1.66 -22.62 38.51
C GLY A 519 0.92 -21.79 39.57
N LYS A 520 1.61 -20.86 40.24
CA LYS A 520 1.08 -19.99 41.30
C LYS A 520 1.50 -18.53 41.07
N HIS A 521 0.59 -17.61 41.33
CA HIS A 521 0.82 -16.17 41.23
C HIS A 521 -0.11 -15.40 42.16
N THR A 522 0.14 -14.11 42.39
CA THR A 522 -0.69 -13.24 43.22
C THR A 522 -1.74 -12.49 42.39
N ARG A 523 -2.97 -12.44 42.89
CA ARG A 523 -4.06 -11.68 42.24
C ARG A 523 -3.79 -10.17 42.30
N PRO A 524 -3.93 -9.44 41.19
CA PRO A 524 -3.71 -7.99 41.16
C PRO A 524 -4.64 -7.17 42.06
N SER A 525 -5.86 -7.66 42.32
CA SER A 525 -6.91 -6.92 43.01
C SER A 525 -6.83 -6.97 44.53
N ASP A 526 -6.46 -8.11 45.10
CA ASP A 526 -6.55 -8.37 46.55
C ASP A 526 -5.30 -9.03 47.13
N GLY A 527 -4.30 -9.36 46.31
CA GLY A 527 -3.04 -9.97 46.75
C GLY A 527 -3.08 -11.45 47.07
N ARG A 528 -4.25 -12.09 47.01
CA ARG A 528 -4.38 -13.51 47.37
C ARG A 528 -3.68 -14.41 46.35
N GLU A 529 -3.29 -15.61 46.76
CA GLU A 529 -2.75 -16.60 45.82
C GLU A 529 -3.81 -17.02 44.78
N CYS A 530 -3.35 -17.21 43.56
CA CYS A 530 -4.11 -17.67 42.42
C CYS A 530 -3.39 -18.83 41.75
N MET A 531 -4.14 -19.88 41.48
CA MET A 531 -3.69 -21.08 40.74
C MET A 531 -4.41 -21.20 39.38
N GLY A 532 -4.98 -20.10 38.89
CA GLY A 532 -5.68 -20.09 37.61
C GLY A 532 -4.73 -20.30 36.43
N GLY A 533 -5.12 -21.16 35.49
CA GLY A 533 -4.38 -21.36 34.24
C GLY A 533 -4.31 -20.09 33.38
N TYR A 534 -3.44 -20.10 32.37
CA TYR A 534 -3.23 -18.95 31.49
C TYR A 534 -3.53 -19.30 30.03
N THR A 535 -3.78 -18.27 29.24
CA THR A 535 -3.90 -18.36 27.79
C THR A 535 -3.13 -17.21 27.16
N ARG A 536 -2.41 -17.49 26.07
CA ARG A 536 -1.71 -16.46 25.31
C ARG A 536 -2.70 -15.75 24.40
N ILE A 537 -2.92 -14.46 24.66
CA ILE A 537 -3.88 -13.65 23.90
C ILE A 537 -3.24 -12.34 23.46
N HIS A 538 -3.65 -11.85 22.30
CA HIS A 538 -3.39 -10.49 21.87
C HIS A 538 -4.47 -9.57 22.45
N LEU A 539 -4.17 -8.28 22.58
CA LEU A 539 -5.15 -7.28 23.01
C LEU A 539 -5.57 -6.46 21.79
N GLY A 540 -6.83 -6.58 21.40
CA GLY A 540 -7.36 -5.99 20.17
C GLY A 540 -8.30 -4.82 20.42
N HIS A 541 -8.57 -4.07 19.36
CA HIS A 541 -9.63 -3.07 19.30
C HIS A 541 -10.20 -3.06 17.90
N GLU A 542 -11.53 -3.13 17.84
CA GLU A 542 -12.30 -2.84 16.64
C GLU A 542 -13.02 -1.50 16.79
N PHE A 543 -13.02 -0.71 15.73
CA PHE A 543 -13.77 0.53 15.63
C PHE A 543 -14.39 0.64 14.25
N ARG A 544 -15.46 1.43 14.11
CA ARG A 544 -16.13 1.65 12.83
C ARG A 544 -15.89 3.07 12.33
N SER A 545 -15.76 3.23 11.02
CA SER A 545 -15.65 4.53 10.36
C SER A 545 -16.14 4.45 8.92
N ASP A 546 -16.56 5.58 8.38
CA ASP A 546 -16.72 5.73 6.93
C ASP A 546 -15.36 5.63 6.24
N LEU A 547 -15.35 5.09 5.03
CA LEU A 547 -14.13 4.84 4.27
C LEU A 547 -14.29 5.16 2.79
N LEU A 548 -13.16 5.47 2.15
CA LEU A 548 -12.99 5.62 0.73
C LEU A 548 -11.95 4.61 0.24
N LYS A 549 -12.34 3.76 -0.69
CA LYS A 549 -11.44 2.90 -1.47
C LYS A 549 -11.02 3.60 -2.75
N VAL A 550 -9.72 3.66 -2.97
CA VAL A 550 -9.09 4.20 -4.18
C VAL A 550 -8.38 3.06 -4.90
N ARG A 551 -8.81 2.78 -6.13
CA ARG A 551 -8.22 1.76 -7.01
C ARG A 551 -7.70 2.43 -8.28
N PHE A 552 -6.51 2.04 -8.73
CA PHE A 552 -5.91 2.55 -9.97
C PHE A 552 -5.91 1.44 -11.05
N SER A 553 -6.51 1.69 -12.22
CA SER A 553 -7.02 0.66 -13.15
C SER A 553 -6.04 0.12 -14.20
N GLN A 554 -5.00 0.86 -14.63
CA GLN A 554 -4.12 0.41 -15.73
C GLN A 554 -2.61 0.74 -15.58
N ILE A 555 -2.28 1.81 -14.86
CA ILE A 555 -0.88 2.28 -14.65
C ILE A 555 -0.18 1.53 -13.50
N SER A 556 -0.95 0.86 -12.64
CA SER A 556 -0.46 0.22 -11.41
C SER A 556 0.38 -1.04 -11.63
N SER A 557 0.47 -1.58 -12.85
CA SER A 557 1.21 -2.83 -13.09
C SER A 557 2.72 -2.69 -12.86
N GLN A 558 3.29 -1.47 -12.90
CA GLN A 558 4.68 -1.21 -12.58
C GLN A 558 4.95 -1.27 -11.07
N TYR A 559 3.94 -0.99 -10.24
CA TYR A 559 4.05 -0.94 -8.79
C TYR A 559 3.16 -1.99 -8.10
N ARG A 560 3.19 -3.24 -8.60
CA ARG A 560 2.54 -4.39 -7.94
C ARG A 560 3.09 -4.53 -6.52
N LEU A 561 2.21 -4.82 -5.55
CA LEU A 561 2.57 -5.08 -4.15
C LEU A 561 3.51 -6.30 -4.03
N PHE A 562 3.29 -7.32 -4.87
CA PHE A 562 4.13 -8.50 -5.00
C PHE A 562 4.25 -8.93 -6.48
N GLN A 563 5.38 -9.53 -6.85
CA GLN A 563 5.64 -10.01 -8.21
C GLN A 563 4.80 -11.26 -8.54
N GLN A 564 4.61 -11.52 -9.84
CA GLN A 564 3.78 -12.61 -10.35
C GLN A 564 4.36 -13.97 -9.94
N VAL A 565 3.53 -14.81 -9.31
CA VAL A 565 3.86 -16.20 -9.00
C VAL A 565 3.34 -17.04 -10.17
N THR A 566 4.24 -17.63 -10.95
CA THR A 566 3.84 -18.55 -12.01
C THR A 566 3.88 -19.96 -11.44
N HIS A 567 2.70 -20.58 -11.32
CA HIS A 567 2.58 -21.99 -10.96
C HIS A 567 2.71 -22.82 -12.24
N LEU A 568 3.76 -23.63 -12.34
CA LEU A 568 3.89 -24.59 -13.42
C LEU A 568 3.06 -25.85 -13.11
N ALA A 569 2.63 -26.56 -14.16
CA ALA A 569 1.71 -27.71 -14.08
C ALA A 569 2.26 -28.91 -13.29
N ASP A 570 3.57 -28.94 -13.06
CA ASP A 570 4.35 -29.91 -12.29
C ASP A 570 4.50 -29.55 -10.81
N GLY A 571 3.82 -28.50 -10.33
CA GLY A 571 3.79 -28.13 -8.90
C GLY A 571 4.99 -27.31 -8.43
N HIS A 572 5.86 -26.88 -9.34
CA HIS A 572 6.95 -25.96 -9.05
C HIS A 572 6.50 -24.50 -9.20
N GLU A 573 6.80 -23.67 -8.19
CA GLU A 573 6.60 -22.22 -8.21
C GLU A 573 7.85 -21.53 -8.76
N ILE A 574 7.72 -20.78 -9.86
CA ILE A 574 8.80 -19.89 -10.31
C ILE A 574 8.40 -18.46 -9.96
N ALA A 575 9.01 -17.92 -8.91
CA ALA A 575 9.11 -16.48 -8.75
C ALA A 575 10.08 -15.97 -9.82
N THR A 576 9.68 -14.94 -10.56
CA THR A 576 10.60 -14.24 -11.47
C THR A 576 11.80 -13.75 -10.63
N GLN A 577 13.01 -14.06 -11.11
CA GLN A 577 14.26 -14.04 -10.34
C GLN A 577 14.49 -12.75 -9.54
N THR A 578 14.43 -12.86 -8.22
CA THR A 578 15.44 -12.41 -7.24
C THR A 578 15.07 -13.05 -5.89
N ASP A 579 16.02 -13.70 -5.23
CA ASP A 579 15.85 -14.37 -3.92
C ASP A 579 15.54 -13.40 -2.76
N GLU A 580 15.35 -12.11 -3.04
CA GLU A 580 14.83 -11.13 -2.09
C GLU A 580 13.41 -10.75 -2.53
N ALA A 581 12.41 -11.33 -1.86
CA ALA A 581 11.00 -10.97 -2.04
C ALA A 581 10.73 -9.53 -1.56
N THR A 582 11.17 -8.51 -2.30
CA THR A 582 10.90 -7.11 -1.99
C THR A 582 9.45 -6.80 -2.31
N THR A 583 8.59 -6.84 -1.29
CA THR A 583 7.23 -6.30 -1.38
C THR A 583 7.32 -4.79 -1.56
N ASN A 584 6.60 -4.21 -2.53
CA ASN A 584 6.60 -2.75 -2.79
C ASN A 584 5.78 -1.95 -1.75
N THR A 585 5.79 -2.37 -0.48
CA THR A 585 5.05 -1.75 0.62
C THR A 585 5.46 -0.30 0.83
N GLY A 586 6.75 0.02 0.67
CA GLY A 586 7.27 1.39 0.79
C GLY A 586 6.62 2.36 -0.19
N PHE A 587 6.40 1.95 -1.45
CA PHE A 587 5.68 2.74 -2.44
C PHE A 587 4.23 2.99 -2.01
N TRP A 588 3.48 1.93 -1.69
CA TRP A 588 2.07 2.05 -1.30
C TRP A 588 1.87 2.87 -0.03
N ARG A 589 2.79 2.78 0.94
CA ARG A 589 2.81 3.65 2.12
C ARG A 589 3.11 5.11 1.75
N SER A 590 4.06 5.34 0.84
CA SER A 590 4.43 6.69 0.40
C SER A 590 3.26 7.37 -0.32
N LEU A 591 2.61 6.66 -1.25
CA LEU A 591 1.44 7.16 -1.97
C LEU A 591 0.27 7.43 -1.01
N LEU A 592 -0.01 6.52 -0.09
CA LEU A 592 -1.04 6.69 0.96
C LEU A 592 -0.79 7.96 1.79
N TYR A 593 0.43 8.16 2.31
CA TYR A 593 0.70 9.32 3.16
C TYR A 593 0.73 10.63 2.39
N ALA A 594 1.12 10.62 1.11
CA ALA A 594 1.04 11.76 0.21
C ALA A 594 -0.43 12.17 -0.04
N LEU A 595 -1.28 11.20 -0.40
CA LEU A 595 -2.72 11.42 -0.63
C LEU A 595 -3.40 11.96 0.64
N LEU A 596 -3.12 11.39 1.80
CA LEU A 596 -3.69 11.88 3.06
C LEU A 596 -3.20 13.30 3.42
N ALA A 597 -1.94 13.65 3.12
CA ALA A 597 -1.41 14.98 3.36
C ALA A 597 -2.09 16.03 2.45
N ALA A 598 -2.26 15.70 1.18
CA ALA A 598 -2.97 16.57 0.23
C ALA A 598 -4.46 16.65 0.53
N ALA A 599 -5.11 15.53 0.85
CA ALA A 599 -6.52 15.49 1.23
C ALA A 599 -6.79 16.44 2.39
N ALA A 600 -6.00 16.33 3.47
CA ALA A 600 -6.11 17.23 4.63
C ALA A 600 -6.02 18.72 4.25
N GLN A 601 -5.17 19.09 3.27
CA GLN A 601 -5.06 20.46 2.79
C GLN A 601 -6.25 20.90 1.92
N VAL A 602 -6.74 20.03 1.04
CA VAL A 602 -7.82 20.37 0.09
C VAL A 602 -9.17 20.47 0.79
N ILE A 603 -9.49 19.52 1.66
CA ILE A 603 -10.74 19.55 2.43
C ILE A 603 -10.63 20.41 3.71
N ASP A 604 -9.46 20.99 3.97
CA ASP A 604 -9.17 21.91 5.07
C ASP A 604 -9.44 21.32 6.46
N VAL A 605 -8.90 20.13 6.72
CA VAL A 605 -8.99 19.43 8.01
C VAL A 605 -7.60 19.15 8.59
N PRO A 606 -7.46 19.08 9.93
CA PRO A 606 -6.20 18.66 10.54
C PRO A 606 -5.73 17.29 10.04
N ARG A 607 -4.42 17.14 9.80
CA ARG A 607 -3.83 15.91 9.26
C ARG A 607 -4.12 14.66 10.10
N ASN A 608 -4.31 14.81 11.41
CA ASN A 608 -4.62 13.73 12.34
C ASN A 608 -6.10 13.30 12.31
N GLU A 609 -6.97 14.03 11.61
CA GLU A 609 -8.37 13.65 11.45
C GLU A 609 -8.56 12.56 10.37
N LEU A 610 -7.57 12.37 9.49
CA LEU A 610 -7.56 11.35 8.46
C LEU A 610 -6.46 10.31 8.71
N ASP A 611 -6.78 9.04 8.51
CA ASP A 611 -5.79 7.96 8.50
C ASP A 611 -6.11 7.01 7.34
N GLY A 612 -5.24 6.04 7.09
CA GLY A 612 -5.48 5.09 6.01
C GLY A 612 -4.56 3.89 6.03
N LEU A 613 -4.84 2.98 5.11
CA LEU A 613 -4.11 1.75 4.91
C LEU A 613 -4.09 1.40 3.42
N PHE A 614 -3.26 0.44 3.04
CA PHE A 614 -3.37 -0.22 1.75
C PHE A 614 -3.66 -1.70 2.00
N GLN A 615 -4.39 -2.33 1.10
CA GLN A 615 -4.68 -3.77 1.16
C GLN A 615 -4.64 -4.39 -0.23
N PRO A 616 -4.24 -5.67 -0.35
CA PRO A 616 -4.21 -6.34 -1.64
C PRO A 616 -5.64 -6.63 -2.13
N ILE A 617 -5.87 -6.48 -3.43
CA ILE A 617 -7.15 -6.87 -4.04
C ILE A 617 -7.09 -8.37 -4.34
N GLN A 618 -8.12 -9.12 -3.94
CA GLN A 618 -8.22 -10.54 -4.25
C GLN A 618 -8.25 -10.78 -5.77
N ASN A 619 -7.57 -11.83 -6.24
CA ASN A 619 -7.52 -12.22 -7.65
C ASN A 619 -6.98 -11.16 -8.64
N SER A 620 -6.15 -10.23 -8.16
CA SER A 620 -5.69 -9.07 -8.95
C SER A 620 -4.20 -9.09 -9.33
N ASN A 621 -3.53 -10.24 -9.24
CA ASN A 621 -2.11 -10.39 -9.58
C ASN A 621 -1.17 -9.37 -8.89
N GLY A 622 -1.42 -9.08 -7.61
CA GLY A 622 -0.56 -8.20 -6.81
C GLY A 622 -0.94 -6.72 -6.84
N ILE A 623 -2.11 -6.35 -7.36
CA ILE A 623 -2.62 -4.97 -7.23
C ILE A 623 -3.12 -4.75 -5.80
N ALA A 624 -2.88 -3.55 -5.27
CA ALA A 624 -3.41 -3.09 -4.00
C ALA A 624 -4.38 -1.92 -4.20
N GLU A 625 -5.27 -1.73 -3.23
CA GLU A 625 -6.12 -0.56 -3.11
C GLU A 625 -5.73 0.25 -1.87
N ILE A 626 -5.92 1.56 -1.95
CA ILE A 626 -5.75 2.48 -0.82
C ILE A 626 -7.11 2.68 -0.16
N VAL A 627 -7.15 2.55 1.16
CA VAL A 627 -8.34 2.79 1.97
C VAL A 627 -8.06 3.99 2.88
N ILE A 628 -8.77 5.09 2.66
CA ILE A 628 -8.74 6.29 3.48
C ILE A 628 -9.98 6.27 4.38
N TYR A 629 -9.82 6.60 5.65
CA TYR A 629 -10.93 6.63 6.60
C TYR A 629 -10.77 7.78 7.61
N ASP A 630 -11.89 8.14 8.21
CA ASP A 630 -11.92 9.19 9.23
C ASP A 630 -11.39 8.61 10.56
N SER A 631 -10.47 9.32 11.20
CA SER A 631 -9.92 8.89 12.49
C SER A 631 -10.95 8.97 13.63
N VAL A 632 -12.02 9.73 13.44
CA VAL A 632 -13.11 9.87 14.39
C VAL A 632 -14.01 8.63 14.27
N PRO A 633 -14.22 7.88 15.36
CA PRO A 633 -15.16 6.77 15.36
C PRO A 633 -16.49 7.21 14.77
N GLY A 634 -17.04 6.36 13.91
CA GLY A 634 -18.28 6.57 13.21
C GLY A 634 -18.23 7.49 11.99
N GLY A 635 -17.07 8.05 11.62
CA GLY A 635 -16.94 8.88 10.43
C GLY A 635 -17.39 10.33 10.65
N ALA A 636 -16.64 11.30 10.16
CA ALA A 636 -17.05 12.71 10.07
C ALA A 636 -17.62 13.06 8.68
N GLY A 637 -17.59 12.10 7.74
CA GLY A 637 -18.03 12.28 6.36
C GLY A 637 -16.93 12.76 5.43
N TYR A 638 -15.67 12.80 5.87
CA TYR A 638 -14.58 13.29 5.04
C TYR A 638 -14.26 12.33 3.89
N ALA A 639 -14.43 11.02 4.09
CA ALA A 639 -14.28 10.03 3.02
C ALA A 639 -15.08 10.40 1.75
N GLN A 640 -16.33 10.81 1.90
CA GLN A 640 -17.19 11.21 0.77
C GLN A 640 -16.76 12.56 0.17
N GLN A 641 -16.32 13.51 1.01
CA GLN A 641 -15.81 14.81 0.54
C GLN A 641 -14.51 14.65 -0.26
N ILE A 642 -13.60 13.78 0.20
CA ILE A 642 -12.37 13.42 -0.49
C ILE A 642 -12.69 12.81 -1.86
N ALA A 643 -13.69 11.92 -1.94
CA ALA A 643 -14.10 11.32 -3.20
C ALA A 643 -14.61 12.36 -4.21
N ARG A 644 -15.42 13.33 -3.76
CA ARG A 644 -15.95 14.42 -4.61
C ARG A 644 -14.87 15.37 -5.12
N GLN A 645 -13.78 15.55 -4.37
CA GLN A 645 -12.68 16.46 -4.69
C GLN A 645 -11.39 15.72 -5.09
N PHE A 646 -11.49 14.43 -5.43
CA PHE A 646 -10.31 13.56 -5.57
C PHE A 646 -9.34 14.04 -6.65
N GLN A 647 -9.83 14.59 -7.76
CA GLN A 647 -8.99 15.16 -8.81
C GLN A 647 -8.13 16.33 -8.29
N ALA A 648 -8.71 17.23 -7.49
CA ALA A 648 -7.98 18.33 -6.87
C ALA A 648 -6.95 17.79 -5.85
N ILE A 649 -7.28 16.70 -5.15
CA ILE A 649 -6.39 16.02 -4.22
C ILE A 649 -5.21 15.37 -4.94
N LEU A 650 -5.41 14.70 -6.07
CA LEU A 650 -4.32 14.14 -6.87
C LEU A 650 -3.37 15.24 -7.33
N GLN A 651 -3.91 16.32 -7.91
CA GLN A 651 -3.13 17.49 -8.34
C GLN A 651 -2.32 18.07 -7.18
N ARG A 652 -2.98 18.28 -6.03
CA ARG A 652 -2.32 18.79 -4.84
C ARG A 652 -1.26 17.85 -4.28
N THR A 653 -1.48 16.54 -4.37
CA THR A 653 -0.52 15.51 -3.95
C THR A 653 0.77 15.65 -4.73
N TYR A 654 0.67 15.76 -6.06
CA TYR A 654 1.81 15.92 -6.94
C TYR A 654 2.57 17.23 -6.65
N GLU A 655 1.87 18.35 -6.55
CA GLU A 655 2.48 19.64 -6.18
C GLU A 655 3.24 19.56 -4.84
N LEU A 656 2.64 18.92 -3.84
CA LEU A 656 3.21 18.78 -2.50
C LEU A 656 4.50 17.93 -2.52
N VAL A 657 4.50 16.80 -3.22
CA VAL A 657 5.70 15.96 -3.30
C VAL A 657 6.77 16.55 -4.21
N GLN A 658 6.40 17.28 -5.27
CA GLN A 658 7.32 17.87 -6.23
C GLN A 658 8.00 19.14 -5.68
N SER A 659 7.24 20.05 -5.05
CA SER A 659 7.75 21.33 -4.54
C SER A 659 8.66 21.22 -3.31
N CYS A 660 8.65 20.07 -2.64
CA CYS A 660 9.49 19.84 -1.48
C CYS A 660 10.99 19.82 -1.85
N ASP A 661 11.85 20.32 -0.97
CA ASP A 661 13.31 20.39 -1.12
C ASP A 661 14.04 19.24 -0.40
N CYS A 662 13.31 18.27 0.16
CA CYS A 662 13.92 17.21 0.97
C CYS A 662 14.50 16.06 0.12
N GLY A 663 15.27 15.16 0.76
CA GLY A 663 15.75 13.92 0.16
C GLY A 663 14.59 12.96 -0.16
N SER A 664 14.41 11.92 0.66
CA SER A 664 13.32 10.95 0.47
C SER A 664 11.98 11.41 1.05
N SER A 665 11.98 11.92 2.29
CA SER A 665 10.75 12.35 2.98
C SER A 665 11.03 13.32 4.14
N CYS A 666 10.09 14.21 4.43
CA CYS A 666 10.14 15.16 5.56
C CYS A 666 8.73 15.43 6.12
N TYR A 667 8.63 16.26 7.18
CA TYR A 667 7.35 16.59 7.83
C TYR A 667 6.43 17.52 7.00
N ASP A 668 6.98 18.18 5.98
CA ASP A 668 6.18 19.01 5.06
C ASP A 668 5.52 18.18 3.94
N CYS A 669 6.05 16.96 3.66
CA CYS A 669 5.54 16.11 2.58
C CYS A 669 4.88 14.81 3.08
N LEU A 670 5.64 13.86 3.66
CA LEU A 670 5.15 12.50 3.94
C LEU A 670 5.17 12.10 5.43
N ARG A 671 6.02 12.73 6.24
CA ARG A 671 6.26 12.31 7.64
C ARG A 671 5.28 12.97 8.59
N THR A 672 4.77 12.19 9.53
CA THR A 672 3.97 12.64 10.67
C THR A 672 4.49 12.00 11.95
N TYR A 673 3.95 12.42 13.10
CA TYR A 673 4.28 11.76 14.37
C TYR A 673 3.72 10.32 14.43
N SER A 674 2.59 10.05 13.76
CA SER A 674 1.92 8.74 13.79
C SER A 674 2.60 7.67 12.93
N ASN A 675 3.28 8.05 11.84
CA ASN A 675 3.92 7.11 10.92
C ASN A 675 5.44 6.94 11.15
N GLN A 676 5.94 7.30 12.34
CA GLN A 676 7.38 7.21 12.69
C GLN A 676 8.01 5.84 12.43
N ILE A 677 7.24 4.76 12.64
CA ILE A 677 7.69 3.39 12.40
C ILE A 677 8.00 3.09 10.93
N PHE A 678 7.47 3.89 10.00
CA PHE A 678 7.62 3.70 8.56
C PHE A 678 8.53 4.74 7.91
N HIS A 679 9.11 5.70 8.64
CA HIS A 679 9.89 6.82 8.06
C HIS A 679 11.05 6.37 7.17
N ALA A 680 11.61 5.18 7.42
CA ALA A 680 12.69 4.61 6.62
C ALA A 680 12.22 4.10 5.23
N GLU A 681 10.94 3.75 5.10
CA GLU A 681 10.34 3.23 3.86
C GLU A 681 9.76 4.33 2.95
N LEU A 682 9.67 5.57 3.44
CA LEU A 682 8.97 6.65 2.73
C LEU A 682 9.85 7.36 1.71
N ASP A 683 9.37 7.39 0.46
CA ASP A 683 10.03 8.02 -0.67
C ASP A 683 9.05 8.82 -1.53
N ARG A 684 9.30 10.13 -1.61
CA ARG A 684 8.50 11.06 -2.43
C ARG A 684 8.77 10.92 -3.92
N TYR A 685 9.95 10.47 -4.34
CA TYR A 685 10.29 10.38 -5.77
C TYR A 685 9.50 9.26 -6.44
N ALA A 686 9.32 8.13 -5.77
CA ALA A 686 8.45 7.06 -6.24
C ALA A 686 6.99 7.52 -6.42
N VAL A 687 6.50 8.43 -5.58
CA VAL A 687 5.15 9.03 -5.72
C VAL A 687 5.09 9.99 -6.90
N ILE A 688 6.14 10.81 -7.12
CA ILE A 688 6.24 11.71 -8.28
C ILE A 688 6.21 10.91 -9.57
N GLU A 689 7.03 9.86 -9.68
CA GLU A 689 7.12 9.01 -10.87
C GLU A 689 5.76 8.38 -11.22
N PHE A 690 5.02 7.93 -10.21
CA PHE A 690 3.67 7.37 -10.38
C PHE A 690 2.59 8.40 -10.74
N LEU A 691 2.57 9.57 -10.08
CA LEU A 691 1.52 10.59 -10.28
C LEU A 691 1.74 11.45 -11.51
N LYS A 692 2.98 11.66 -11.92
CA LYS A 692 3.32 12.48 -13.10
C LYS A 692 2.53 12.08 -14.35
N PRO A 693 2.50 10.80 -14.77
CA PRO A 693 1.69 10.42 -15.93
C PRO A 693 0.19 10.58 -15.68
N LEU A 694 -0.30 10.39 -14.44
CA LEU A 694 -1.73 10.54 -14.11
C LEU A 694 -2.26 11.98 -14.25
N LEU A 695 -1.38 12.98 -14.16
CA LEU A 695 -1.76 14.39 -14.10
C LEU A 695 -1.29 15.20 -15.32
N GLU A 696 -0.28 14.73 -16.04
CA GLU A 696 0.08 15.33 -17.32
C GLU A 696 -1.06 15.11 -18.32
N LYS A 697 -1.84 16.18 -18.55
CA LYS A 697 -2.77 16.21 -19.69
C LYS A 697 -1.95 16.03 -20.96
N ILE A 698 -2.16 14.92 -21.64
CA ILE A 698 -1.68 14.77 -23.00
C ILE A 698 -2.74 15.43 -23.88
N GLU A 699 -2.60 16.73 -24.11
CA GLU A 699 -3.53 17.43 -25.02
C GLU A 699 -3.31 16.92 -26.45
N PRO A 700 -4.39 16.71 -27.23
CA PRO A 700 -4.26 16.40 -28.64
C PRO A 700 -3.48 17.52 -29.31
N ASN A 701 -2.54 17.16 -30.17
CA ASN A 701 -1.75 18.16 -30.87
C ASN A 701 -2.68 18.97 -31.80
N GLU A 702 -2.77 20.29 -31.61
CA GLU A 702 -3.67 21.17 -32.37
C GLU A 702 -3.46 21.05 -33.89
N THR A 703 -2.20 20.84 -34.31
CA THR A 703 -1.79 20.66 -35.71
C THR A 703 -2.25 19.31 -36.29
N LEU A 704 -2.24 18.25 -35.48
CA LEU A 704 -2.67 16.89 -35.88
C LEU A 704 -4.17 16.65 -35.69
N THR A 705 -4.89 17.53 -35.00
CA THR A 705 -6.31 17.35 -34.66
C THR A 705 -7.20 17.20 -35.91
N SER A 706 -6.80 17.80 -37.04
CA SER A 706 -7.49 17.65 -38.32
C SER A 706 -7.17 16.35 -39.07
N PHE A 707 -6.02 15.72 -38.79
CA PHE A 707 -5.55 14.50 -39.45
C PHE A 707 -5.91 13.24 -38.63
N ALA A 708 -5.64 13.29 -37.34
CA ALA A 708 -5.88 12.22 -36.37
C ALA A 708 -6.54 12.85 -35.14
N PRO A 709 -7.89 12.93 -35.13
CA PRO A 709 -8.64 13.32 -33.94
C PRO A 709 -8.19 12.41 -32.79
N ASP A 710 -7.85 13.00 -31.65
CA ASP A 710 -7.37 12.29 -30.45
C ASP A 710 -5.89 11.81 -30.50
N ALA A 711 -5.06 12.25 -31.44
CA ALA A 711 -3.62 11.91 -31.44
C ALA A 711 -2.81 12.65 -30.39
N HIS A 712 -2.00 11.90 -29.63
CA HIS A 712 -1.25 12.38 -28.48
C HIS A 712 0.24 12.59 -28.82
N GLN A 713 0.78 13.80 -28.62
CA GLN A 713 2.20 14.10 -28.84
C GLN A 713 3.01 14.02 -27.54
N ILE A 714 4.07 13.21 -27.53
CA ILE A 714 5.01 13.15 -26.40
C ILE A 714 6.40 13.60 -26.85
N ALA A 715 6.96 14.58 -26.12
CA ALA A 715 8.33 15.02 -26.34
C ALA A 715 9.32 13.87 -26.08
N LEU A 716 10.25 13.59 -27.02
CA LEU A 716 11.25 12.51 -26.96
C LEU A 716 11.98 12.41 -25.62
N LEU A 717 12.34 13.55 -25.00
CA LEU A 717 13.02 13.59 -23.71
C LEU A 717 12.17 13.04 -22.54
N LYS A 718 10.84 13.03 -22.67
CA LYS A 718 9.88 12.51 -21.68
C LYS A 718 9.52 11.03 -21.90
N VAL A 719 9.83 10.48 -23.08
CA VAL A 719 9.57 9.08 -23.46
C VAL A 719 10.39 8.10 -22.60
N ASN A 720 11.60 8.48 -22.21
CA ASN A 720 12.60 7.53 -21.70
C ASN A 720 12.21 6.81 -20.38
N SER A 721 11.43 7.43 -19.48
CA SER A 721 11.02 6.78 -18.22
C SER A 721 9.54 6.37 -18.18
N ASN A 722 8.66 7.10 -18.88
CA ASN A 722 7.22 7.05 -18.64
C ASN A 722 6.40 6.59 -19.86
N PHE A 723 7.05 6.25 -20.99
CA PHE A 723 6.36 5.86 -22.24
C PHE A 723 5.30 4.78 -22.03
N MET A 724 5.62 3.70 -21.32
CA MET A 724 4.68 2.61 -21.01
C MET A 724 3.46 3.06 -20.19
N SER A 725 3.60 4.11 -19.37
CA SER A 725 2.49 4.64 -18.56
C SER A 725 1.59 5.53 -19.39
N TYR A 726 2.16 6.38 -20.26
CA TYR A 726 1.38 7.18 -21.18
C TYR A 726 0.64 6.29 -22.18
N CYS A 727 1.29 5.25 -22.71
CA CYS A 727 0.70 4.29 -23.65
C CYS A 727 -0.57 3.60 -23.19
N ARG A 728 -0.75 3.45 -21.87
CA ARG A 728 -1.94 2.82 -21.29
C ARG A 728 -3.06 3.79 -20.98
N GLN A 729 -2.80 5.10 -21.00
CA GLN A 729 -3.80 6.14 -20.69
C GLN A 729 -4.54 6.64 -21.92
N ALA A 730 -3.96 6.47 -23.11
CA ALA A 730 -4.60 6.94 -24.32
C ALA A 730 -5.71 5.98 -24.73
N VAL A 731 -6.92 6.53 -24.89
CA VAL A 731 -8.11 5.84 -25.40
C VAL A 731 -7.91 5.43 -26.89
N SER A 732 -7.08 6.19 -27.62
CA SER A 732 -6.69 5.98 -29.01
C SER A 732 -5.20 5.64 -29.12
N ALA A 733 -4.85 4.71 -30.00
CA ALA A 733 -3.52 4.13 -30.08
C ALA A 733 -2.50 4.96 -30.89
N ILE A 734 -2.69 6.28 -31.06
CA ILE A 734 -1.89 7.12 -31.98
C ILE A 734 -0.81 7.91 -31.23
N TRP A 735 0.45 7.55 -31.45
CA TRP A 735 1.64 8.12 -30.78
C TRP A 735 2.55 8.84 -31.77
N TYR A 736 2.90 10.09 -31.46
CA TYR A 736 3.92 10.81 -32.21
C TYR A 736 5.34 10.62 -31.62
N LEU A 737 6.25 10.01 -32.39
CA LEU A 737 7.65 9.78 -32.03
C LEU A 737 8.59 10.44 -33.08
N PRO A 738 9.17 11.61 -32.79
CA PRO A 738 9.90 12.40 -33.77
C PRO A 738 11.05 11.67 -34.51
N SER A 739 11.80 10.75 -33.89
CA SER A 739 12.80 9.91 -34.59
C SER A 739 13.15 8.62 -33.83
N PHE A 740 13.75 7.64 -34.52
CA PHE A 740 14.24 6.38 -33.95
C PHE A 740 15.76 6.36 -33.65
N ASP A 741 16.39 7.52 -33.49
CA ASP A 741 17.86 7.59 -33.36
C ASP A 741 18.33 7.18 -31.95
N GLU A 742 18.87 5.96 -31.83
CA GLU A 742 19.40 5.36 -30.59
C GLU A 742 20.51 6.17 -29.91
N SER A 743 21.14 7.10 -30.63
CA SER A 743 22.25 7.92 -30.11
C SER A 743 21.85 8.86 -28.97
N THR A 744 20.56 9.16 -28.79
CA THR A 744 20.05 10.07 -27.75
C THR A 744 19.30 9.39 -26.60
N THR A 745 18.91 8.12 -26.76
CA THR A 745 18.13 7.36 -25.76
C THR A 745 18.86 6.08 -25.38
N GLY A 746 19.58 6.09 -24.26
CA GLY A 746 20.37 4.95 -23.78
C GLY A 746 19.58 3.68 -23.36
N LEU A 747 18.34 3.45 -23.81
CA LEU A 747 17.56 2.24 -23.52
C LEU A 747 16.63 1.83 -24.69
N ASN A 748 16.40 0.51 -24.77
CA ASN A 748 15.89 -0.26 -25.91
C ASN A 748 14.36 -0.09 -26.11
N TRP A 749 13.94 1.05 -26.68
CA TRP A 749 12.54 1.39 -27.01
C TRP A 749 11.80 0.29 -27.78
N PHE A 750 12.53 -0.45 -28.62
CA PHE A 750 12.02 -1.58 -29.38
C PHE A 750 11.45 -2.69 -28.49
N LYS A 751 12.08 -2.96 -27.34
CA LYS A 751 11.57 -3.91 -26.34
C LYS A 751 10.27 -3.41 -25.69
N HIS A 752 10.15 -2.10 -25.47
CA HIS A 752 8.92 -1.52 -24.91
C HIS A 752 7.77 -1.57 -25.91
N LEU A 753 8.04 -1.27 -27.19
CA LEU A 753 7.06 -1.43 -28.27
C LEU A 753 6.62 -2.90 -28.42
N GLU A 754 7.55 -3.85 -28.31
CA GLU A 754 7.24 -5.27 -28.35
C GLU A 754 6.34 -5.72 -27.19
N VAL A 755 6.54 -5.17 -25.98
CA VAL A 755 5.67 -5.44 -24.83
C VAL A 755 4.27 -4.84 -25.03
N LEU A 756 4.18 -3.61 -25.52
CA LEU A 756 2.90 -2.96 -25.82
C LEU A 756 2.11 -3.72 -26.90
N ILE A 757 2.77 -4.14 -27.97
CA ILE A 757 2.14 -4.92 -29.05
C ILE A 757 1.62 -6.28 -28.55
N LYS A 758 2.29 -6.89 -27.56
CA LYS A 758 1.84 -8.16 -26.94
C LYS A 758 0.64 -7.98 -26.01
N ASP A 759 0.55 -6.84 -25.32
CA ASP A 759 -0.46 -6.58 -24.30
C ASP A 759 -1.69 -5.79 -24.85
N SER A 760 -1.62 -5.24 -26.07
CA SER A 760 -2.69 -4.45 -26.69
C SER A 760 -3.68 -5.30 -27.49
N GLU A 761 -4.99 -5.10 -27.29
CA GLU A 761 -6.05 -5.70 -28.11
C GLU A 761 -6.24 -4.98 -29.46
N ASN A 762 -5.77 -3.73 -29.57
CA ASN A 762 -5.89 -2.88 -30.76
C ASN A 762 -4.52 -2.63 -31.43
N PRO A 763 -4.47 -2.41 -32.76
CA PRO A 763 -3.24 -2.03 -33.45
C PRO A 763 -2.70 -0.71 -32.92
N ILE A 764 -1.38 -0.63 -32.72
CA ILE A 764 -0.70 0.59 -32.29
C ILE A 764 -0.42 1.46 -33.52
N GLU A 765 -0.73 2.74 -33.46
CA GLU A 765 -0.50 3.72 -34.51
C GLU A 765 0.68 4.64 -34.12
N LEU A 766 1.70 4.75 -34.96
CA LEU A 766 2.90 5.57 -34.71
C LEU A 766 3.09 6.61 -35.80
N ILE A 767 3.35 7.87 -35.47
CA ILE A 767 3.72 8.94 -36.41
C ILE A 767 5.20 9.29 -36.20
N LEU A 768 6.02 9.29 -37.26
CA LEU A 768 7.48 9.46 -37.20
C LEU A 768 7.97 10.54 -38.18
N HIS A 769 9.03 11.31 -37.87
CA HIS A 769 9.61 12.19 -38.92
C HIS A 769 10.49 11.42 -39.91
N GLU A 770 11.35 10.54 -39.40
CA GLU A 770 12.24 9.74 -40.23
C GLU A 770 12.09 8.25 -39.95
N LEU A 771 11.88 7.47 -41.00
CA LEU A 771 12.00 6.01 -40.96
C LEU A 771 13.49 5.60 -40.82
N PRO A 772 13.79 4.45 -40.18
CA PRO A 772 15.18 3.98 -40.04
C PRO A 772 15.85 3.85 -41.41
N ARG A 773 16.95 4.58 -41.63
CA ARG A 773 17.71 4.56 -42.89
C ARG A 773 18.59 3.30 -42.95
N PRO A 774 18.80 2.67 -44.12
CA PRO A 774 19.52 1.40 -44.22
C PRO A 774 21.05 1.60 -44.10
N ASN A 775 21.55 1.98 -42.93
CA ASN A 775 22.96 2.34 -42.74
C ASN A 775 23.71 1.47 -41.70
N SER A 776 23.06 0.49 -41.06
CA SER A 776 23.71 -0.51 -40.19
C SER A 776 22.90 -1.82 -40.09
N ASP A 777 23.55 -2.94 -39.73
CA ASP A 777 22.90 -4.26 -39.57
C ASP A 777 21.81 -4.28 -38.46
N GLU A 778 21.98 -3.47 -37.42
CA GLU A 778 20.98 -3.29 -36.35
C GLU A 778 19.71 -2.58 -36.87
N GLN A 779 19.85 -1.59 -37.75
CA GLN A 779 18.70 -0.90 -38.36
C GLN A 779 17.98 -1.76 -39.41
N LEU A 780 18.67 -2.71 -40.04
CA LEU A 780 18.05 -3.70 -40.93
C LEU A 780 17.16 -4.70 -40.16
N PHE A 781 17.63 -5.15 -38.99
CA PHE A 781 16.85 -6.00 -38.08
C PHE A 781 15.59 -5.28 -37.60
N LEU A 782 15.75 -4.02 -37.16
CA LEU A 782 14.65 -3.19 -36.71
C LEU A 782 13.57 -3.04 -37.79
N ARG A 783 13.98 -2.72 -39.02
CA ARG A 783 13.08 -2.56 -40.16
C ARG A 783 12.30 -3.85 -40.47
N LYS A 784 12.96 -5.01 -40.47
CA LYS A 784 12.29 -6.30 -40.72
C LYS A 784 11.24 -6.62 -39.66
N ARG A 785 11.49 -6.27 -38.39
CA ARG A 785 10.54 -6.53 -37.31
C ARG A 785 9.39 -5.53 -37.27
N LEU A 786 9.64 -4.26 -37.58
CA LEU A 786 8.57 -3.28 -37.80
C LEU A 786 7.66 -3.74 -38.95
N CYS A 787 8.23 -4.19 -40.09
CA CYS A 787 7.46 -4.78 -41.18
C CYS A 787 6.61 -5.97 -40.70
N GLN A 788 7.18 -6.89 -39.91
CA GLN A 788 6.44 -8.03 -39.36
C GLN A 788 5.23 -7.61 -38.52
N TRP A 789 5.36 -6.59 -37.65
CA TRP A 789 4.24 -6.11 -36.84
C TRP A 789 3.18 -5.38 -37.68
N ILE A 790 3.59 -4.69 -38.73
CA ILE A 790 2.67 -4.08 -39.70
C ILE A 790 1.91 -5.16 -40.49
N ASP A 791 2.61 -6.22 -40.93
CA ASP A 791 2.01 -7.34 -41.67
C ASP A 791 1.01 -8.13 -40.82
N LEU A 792 1.29 -8.30 -39.52
CA LEU A 792 0.36 -8.91 -38.56
C LEU A 792 -0.82 -7.99 -38.20
N GLY A 793 -0.80 -6.73 -38.65
CA GLY A 793 -1.81 -5.72 -38.32
C GLY A 793 -1.80 -5.33 -36.85
N LEU A 794 -0.63 -5.40 -36.21
CA LEU A 794 -0.39 -5.01 -34.81
C LEU A 794 0.18 -3.60 -34.69
N LEU A 795 0.70 -3.05 -35.79
CA LEU A 795 1.34 -1.75 -35.87
C LEU A 795 0.95 -1.03 -37.17
N ILE A 796 0.65 0.26 -37.10
CA ILE A 796 0.44 1.16 -38.25
C ILE A 796 1.46 2.28 -38.09
N ILE A 797 2.19 2.60 -39.16
CA ILE A 797 3.21 3.66 -39.12
C ILE A 797 2.83 4.77 -40.11
N TYR A 798 2.92 6.00 -39.64
CA TYR A 798 2.78 7.23 -40.38
C TYR A 798 4.13 7.96 -40.42
N GLN A 799 4.44 8.62 -41.53
CA GLN A 799 5.61 9.49 -41.64
C GLN A 799 5.19 10.96 -41.83
N ALA A 800 5.77 11.88 -41.06
CA ALA A 800 5.56 13.32 -41.11
C ALA A 800 6.83 14.05 -41.60
N ASP A 801 6.68 15.07 -42.45
CA ASP A 801 7.83 15.83 -42.94
C ASP A 801 8.47 16.70 -41.83
N ASN A 802 9.71 17.14 -42.04
CA ASN A 802 10.48 18.03 -41.16
C ASN A 802 9.82 19.40 -40.92
N HIS A 803 8.74 19.73 -41.66
CA HIS A 803 7.95 20.94 -41.48
C HIS A 803 6.80 20.80 -40.47
N GLY A 804 6.52 19.60 -39.95
CA GLY A 804 5.76 19.41 -38.71
C GLY A 804 4.25 19.69 -38.72
N GLU A 805 3.63 19.98 -39.86
CA GLU A 805 2.19 20.33 -39.90
C GLU A 805 1.25 19.16 -40.22
N TYR A 806 1.60 18.20 -41.09
CA TYR A 806 0.76 17.03 -41.40
C TYR A 806 1.58 15.77 -41.76
N PRO A 807 1.09 14.55 -41.47
CA PRO A 807 1.72 13.31 -41.94
C PRO A 807 1.39 13.03 -43.42
N GLU A 808 2.42 12.71 -44.20
CA GLU A 808 2.35 12.58 -45.66
C GLU A 808 2.17 11.12 -46.13
N LEU A 809 2.39 10.14 -45.25
CA LEU A 809 2.44 8.73 -45.63
C LEU A 809 1.84 7.86 -44.52
N ALA A 810 0.81 7.06 -44.82
CA ALA A 810 0.28 6.01 -43.94
C ALA A 810 0.62 4.62 -44.49
N MET A 811 1.20 3.73 -43.69
CA MET A 811 1.52 2.35 -44.09
C MET A 811 0.65 1.35 -43.32
N GLN A 812 -0.33 0.75 -44.00
CA GLN A 812 -1.14 -0.37 -43.49
C GLN A 812 -1.07 -1.55 -44.47
N MET A 813 -0.55 -2.70 -44.02
CA MET A 813 -0.30 -3.87 -44.89
C MET A 813 -1.39 -4.96 -44.77
N ARG A 814 -2.67 -4.59 -44.63
CA ARG A 814 -3.76 -5.59 -44.60
C ARG A 814 -4.35 -5.98 -45.97
N SER A 815 -3.77 -5.52 -47.09
CA SER A 815 -4.05 -6.12 -48.41
C SER A 815 -2.84 -6.03 -49.34
N GLN A 816 -2.72 -6.95 -50.31
CA GLN A 816 -1.56 -7.18 -51.19
C GLN A 816 -1.21 -6.03 -52.17
N SER A 817 -1.41 -4.77 -51.81
CA SER A 817 -0.81 -3.63 -52.50
C SER A 817 -0.58 -2.53 -51.45
N PRO A 818 0.66 -2.07 -51.20
CA PRO A 818 0.88 -0.95 -50.31
C PRO A 818 0.22 0.28 -50.92
N ILE A 819 -0.81 0.81 -50.27
CA ILE A 819 -1.42 2.09 -50.66
C ILE A 819 -0.69 3.16 -49.86
N ALA A 820 0.12 3.96 -50.54
CA ALA A 820 0.64 5.20 -49.98
C ALA A 820 -0.45 6.28 -50.14
N LEU A 821 -1.03 6.72 -49.02
CA LEU A 821 -1.98 7.83 -49.00
C LEU A 821 -1.24 9.11 -48.64
N LYS A 822 -1.31 10.11 -49.51
CA LYS A 822 -0.86 11.48 -49.25
C LYS A 822 -2.10 12.36 -49.05
N LEU A 823 -2.24 12.98 -47.88
CA LEU A 823 -3.30 13.96 -47.64
C LEU A 823 -2.81 15.33 -48.09
N HIS A 824 -3.54 15.95 -49.01
CA HIS A 824 -3.24 17.29 -49.49
C HIS A 824 -4.07 18.34 -48.73
N PRO A 825 -3.48 19.46 -48.29
CA PRO A 825 -4.23 20.57 -47.74
C PRO A 825 -4.83 21.39 -48.90
N ASP A 826 -6.15 21.33 -49.00
CA ASP A 826 -7.09 22.28 -49.60
C ASP A 826 -6.61 23.11 -50.83
N THR A 827 -7.00 22.67 -52.02
CA THR A 827 -7.40 23.59 -53.11
C THR A 827 -8.51 22.95 -53.92
N GLU A 828 -9.57 23.73 -54.16
CA GLU A 828 -10.80 23.45 -54.88
C GLU A 828 -10.59 22.66 -56.19
N GLU A 829 -10.59 21.33 -56.13
CA GLU A 829 -11.19 20.42 -57.11
C GLU A 829 -11.02 18.97 -56.61
N ASN A 830 -12.10 18.19 -56.68
CA ASN A 830 -12.20 16.84 -56.13
C ASN A 830 -11.10 15.89 -56.63
N THR A 831 -10.09 15.58 -55.80
CA THR A 831 -9.42 14.25 -55.75
C THR A 831 -8.50 14.13 -54.52
N TRP A 832 -8.86 13.26 -53.57
CA TRP A 832 -8.19 13.12 -52.25
C TRP A 832 -7.10 12.03 -52.23
N LEU A 833 -6.74 11.49 -53.39
CA LEU A 833 -5.96 10.26 -53.53
C LEU A 833 -5.15 10.30 -54.83
N GLU A 834 -3.82 10.39 -54.74
CA GLU A 834 -2.93 10.12 -55.88
C GLU A 834 -2.52 8.64 -55.88
N THR A 835 -2.90 7.91 -56.92
CA THR A 835 -2.37 6.57 -57.23
C THR A 835 -1.66 6.62 -58.58
N ARG A 836 -0.61 5.82 -58.79
CA ARG A 836 0.25 5.93 -59.99
C ARG A 836 -0.36 5.37 -61.30
N SER A 837 -1.63 4.97 -61.33
CA SER A 837 -2.36 4.64 -62.57
C SER A 837 -3.89 4.62 -62.38
N ASP A 838 -4.65 4.89 -63.46
CA ASP A 838 -6.13 4.84 -63.48
C ASP A 838 -6.68 3.43 -63.17
N GLN A 839 -5.91 2.39 -63.48
CA GLN A 839 -6.19 1.02 -63.03
C GLN A 839 -6.07 0.88 -61.50
N GLY A 840 -5.17 1.63 -60.84
CA GLY A 840 -5.03 1.63 -59.38
C GLY A 840 -6.26 2.18 -58.66
N TYR A 841 -6.90 3.21 -59.21
CA TYR A 841 -8.11 3.81 -58.64
C TYR A 841 -9.33 2.85 -58.68
N GLU A 842 -9.62 2.26 -59.84
CA GLU A 842 -10.72 1.29 -59.97
C GLU A 842 -10.44 -0.02 -59.23
N VAL A 843 -9.16 -0.42 -59.11
CA VAL A 843 -8.75 -1.57 -58.30
C VAL A 843 -8.99 -1.31 -56.81
N VAL A 844 -8.70 -0.13 -56.27
CA VAL A 844 -8.96 0.19 -54.85
C VAL A 844 -10.46 0.24 -54.55
N LYS A 845 -11.25 0.83 -55.45
CA LYS A 845 -12.73 0.91 -55.32
C LYS A 845 -13.38 -0.47 -55.40
N ALA A 846 -13.00 -1.30 -56.39
CA ALA A 846 -13.49 -2.67 -56.52
C ALA A 846 -13.01 -3.57 -55.37
N ARG A 847 -11.82 -3.31 -54.81
CA ARG A 847 -11.27 -4.07 -53.67
C ARG A 847 -11.96 -3.74 -52.35
N LEU A 848 -12.42 -2.51 -52.13
CA LEU A 848 -13.32 -2.15 -51.02
C LEU A 848 -14.68 -2.85 -51.10
N GLU A 849 -15.23 -3.02 -52.31
CA GLU A 849 -16.48 -3.74 -52.53
C GLU A 849 -16.32 -5.27 -52.47
N ASN A 850 -15.16 -5.80 -52.84
CA ASN A 850 -14.87 -7.24 -52.85
C ASN A 850 -14.28 -7.76 -51.51
N LEU A 851 -13.59 -6.91 -50.73
CA LEU A 851 -13.23 -7.20 -49.32
C LEU A 851 -14.46 -7.39 -48.42
N ARG A 852 -15.65 -7.01 -48.88
CA ARG A 852 -16.94 -7.40 -48.27
C ARG A 852 -17.34 -8.86 -48.52
N SER A 853 -16.65 -9.63 -49.38
CA SER A 853 -17.14 -10.95 -49.83
C SER A 853 -16.09 -12.01 -50.20
N HIS A 854 -15.13 -12.30 -49.32
CA HIS A 854 -14.28 -13.53 -49.29
C HIS A 854 -12.86 -13.44 -49.90
N SER A 855 -11.92 -13.94 -49.10
CA SER A 855 -10.44 -13.89 -49.19
C SER A 855 -9.77 -14.92 -50.12
N VAL A 856 -8.59 -14.61 -50.67
CA VAL A 856 -7.59 -15.53 -51.30
C VAL A 856 -6.19 -14.81 -51.37
N LEU A 857 -4.97 -15.40 -51.44
CA LEU A 857 -4.19 -16.44 -50.73
C LEU A 857 -2.68 -16.07 -50.85
N ALA A 858 -1.84 -16.57 -49.93
CA ALA A 858 -0.49 -16.08 -49.62
C ALA A 858 0.67 -16.44 -50.60
N SER A 859 0.43 -17.10 -51.73
CA SER A 859 1.51 -17.66 -52.57
C SER A 859 2.22 -16.68 -53.50
N GLN A 860 1.91 -15.38 -53.47
CA GLN A 860 2.43 -14.38 -54.42
C GLN A 860 3.33 -13.29 -53.79
N LEU A 861 3.75 -13.43 -52.52
CA LEU A 861 4.52 -12.42 -51.78
C LEU A 861 6.00 -12.77 -51.46
N ASN A 862 6.56 -13.85 -52.02
CA ASN A 862 7.96 -14.20 -51.75
C ASN A 862 8.94 -13.64 -52.79
N ASP A 863 10.07 -13.10 -52.32
CA ASP A 863 11.29 -12.94 -53.10
C ASP A 863 11.75 -14.33 -53.59
N PRO A 864 11.81 -14.59 -54.92
CA PRO A 864 12.05 -15.93 -55.45
C PRO A 864 13.41 -16.52 -55.06
N ASP A 865 14.37 -15.68 -54.66
CA ASP A 865 15.75 -16.08 -54.33
C ASP A 865 16.03 -16.17 -52.81
N THR A 866 15.03 -15.90 -51.97
CA THR A 866 15.14 -15.94 -50.51
C THR A 866 14.10 -16.89 -49.90
N GLN A 867 14.56 -18.01 -49.36
CA GLN A 867 13.71 -18.98 -48.68
C GLN A 867 13.81 -18.81 -47.16
N VAL A 868 12.66 -18.67 -46.49
CA VAL A 868 12.59 -18.67 -45.02
C VAL A 868 12.01 -20.00 -44.55
N ILE A 869 12.77 -20.70 -43.72
CA ILE A 869 12.42 -22.00 -43.18
C ILE A 869 12.13 -21.81 -41.69
N TYR A 870 11.04 -22.40 -41.20
CA TYR A 870 10.60 -22.29 -39.81
C TYR A 870 10.64 -23.66 -39.11
N PRO A 871 11.80 -24.10 -38.59
CA PRO A 871 11.86 -25.31 -37.80
C PRO A 871 11.05 -25.17 -36.52
N ASN A 872 10.09 -26.07 -36.31
CA ASN A 872 9.25 -26.11 -35.11
C ASN A 872 9.27 -27.52 -34.48
N PRO A 873 9.73 -27.69 -33.23
CA PRO A 873 9.81 -29.00 -32.56
C PRO A 873 8.45 -29.68 -32.36
N GLN A 874 7.34 -28.93 -32.39
CA GLN A 874 5.99 -29.51 -32.26
C GLN A 874 5.48 -30.16 -33.56
N ASP A 875 6.18 -29.94 -34.67
CA ASP A 875 5.77 -30.40 -35.99
C ASP A 875 6.49 -31.71 -36.34
N SER A 876 5.74 -32.75 -36.75
CA SER A 876 6.27 -34.11 -36.89
C SER A 876 7.35 -34.23 -37.97
N GLN A 877 7.34 -33.32 -38.95
CA GLN A 877 8.34 -33.22 -40.01
C GLN A 877 9.74 -32.79 -39.53
N TRP A 878 9.89 -32.27 -38.32
CA TRP A 878 11.18 -31.84 -37.74
C TRP A 878 11.73 -32.79 -36.68
N GLN A 879 11.17 -34.00 -36.59
CA GLN A 879 11.49 -35.02 -35.60
C GLN A 879 12.11 -36.25 -36.25
N ASN A 880 13.17 -36.80 -35.64
CA ASN A 880 13.87 -38.03 -36.07
C ASN A 880 14.35 -38.02 -37.53
N LEU A 881 14.92 -36.92 -38.00
CA LEU A 881 15.42 -36.74 -39.36
C LEU A 881 16.76 -37.46 -39.57
N THR A 882 16.91 -38.16 -40.69
CA THR A 882 18.23 -38.59 -41.17
C THR A 882 19.06 -37.39 -41.64
N LEU A 883 20.37 -37.56 -41.80
CA LEU A 883 21.25 -36.47 -42.26
C LEU A 883 20.85 -35.92 -43.64
N GLU A 884 20.41 -36.80 -44.56
CA GLU A 884 19.97 -36.38 -45.89
C GLU A 884 18.65 -35.63 -45.84
N GLU A 885 17.67 -36.12 -45.06
CA GLU A 885 16.39 -35.42 -44.86
C GLU A 885 16.58 -34.09 -44.15
N LEU A 886 17.48 -34.00 -43.17
CA LEU A 886 17.80 -32.74 -42.49
C LEU A 886 18.42 -31.73 -43.45
N ARG A 887 19.34 -32.15 -44.33
CA ARG A 887 19.92 -31.26 -45.35
C ARG A 887 18.86 -30.80 -46.35
N ASP A 888 17.93 -31.67 -46.73
CA ASP A 888 16.89 -31.35 -47.69
C ASP A 888 15.90 -30.34 -47.10
N GLN A 889 15.46 -30.56 -45.85
CA GLN A 889 14.58 -29.66 -45.12
C GLN A 889 15.23 -28.30 -44.81
N LEU A 890 16.55 -28.24 -44.65
CA LEU A 890 17.31 -27.00 -44.50
C LEU A 890 17.61 -26.31 -45.84
N GLY A 891 17.17 -26.88 -46.97
CA GLY A 891 17.44 -26.37 -48.31
C GLY A 891 18.91 -26.51 -48.75
N LEU A 892 19.71 -27.31 -48.06
CA LEU A 892 21.13 -27.50 -48.32
C LEU A 892 21.40 -28.51 -49.45
N THR A 893 20.53 -29.51 -49.64
CA THR A 893 20.75 -30.61 -50.61
C THR A 893 20.89 -30.11 -52.05
N THR A 894 19.98 -29.22 -52.48
CA THR A 894 20.01 -28.59 -53.82
C THR A 894 21.23 -27.69 -54.04
N ILE A 895 21.82 -27.17 -52.96
CA ILE A 895 22.96 -26.25 -53.01
C ILE A 895 24.28 -27.02 -53.06
N LEU A 896 24.34 -28.16 -52.37
CA LEU A 896 25.52 -29.00 -52.18
C LEU A 896 25.65 -30.15 -53.22
N GLN A 897 24.59 -30.49 -53.97
CA GLN A 897 24.64 -31.53 -55.01
C GLN A 897 25.43 -31.12 -56.27
N ASP A 898 26.27 -32.04 -56.78
CA ASP A 898 26.98 -32.02 -58.07
C ASP A 898 27.89 -30.83 -58.41
N GLN A 899 28.43 -30.12 -57.41
CA GLN A 899 29.22 -28.89 -57.65
C GLN A 899 30.42 -28.75 -56.69
N GLN A 900 31.53 -28.21 -57.21
CA GLN A 900 32.77 -28.02 -56.45
C GLN A 900 32.71 -26.75 -55.58
N ILE A 901 32.87 -26.90 -54.26
CA ILE A 901 32.86 -25.77 -53.31
C ILE A 901 34.27 -25.19 -53.15
N LYS A 902 34.39 -23.86 -53.26
CA LYS A 902 35.66 -23.15 -53.12
C LYS A 902 35.98 -22.83 -51.67
N ARG A 903 35.00 -22.29 -50.93
CA ARG A 903 35.20 -21.84 -49.53
C ARG A 903 33.90 -21.90 -48.75
N ILE A 904 33.96 -22.35 -47.50
CA ILE A 904 32.85 -22.26 -46.54
C ILE A 904 33.32 -21.45 -45.33
N THR A 905 32.52 -20.50 -44.87
CA THR A 905 32.80 -19.75 -43.63
C THR A 905 31.62 -19.89 -42.68
N TYR A 906 31.86 -20.45 -41.51
CA TYR A 906 30.89 -20.52 -40.42
C TYR A 906 31.31 -19.55 -39.32
N SER A 907 30.40 -18.67 -38.90
CA SER A 907 30.63 -17.73 -37.80
C SER A 907 29.62 -17.96 -36.70
N ASP A 908 30.09 -18.32 -35.50
CA ASP A 908 29.27 -18.35 -34.28
C ASP A 908 30.15 -18.09 -33.06
N ARG A 909 29.79 -17.07 -32.28
CA ARG A 909 30.54 -16.65 -31.08
C ARG A 909 30.56 -17.74 -30.02
N TYR A 910 29.52 -18.59 -30.00
CA TYR A 910 29.22 -19.50 -28.91
C TYR A 910 29.16 -20.98 -29.33
N LEU A 911 29.74 -21.36 -30.47
CA LEU A 911 29.78 -22.76 -30.94
C LEU A 911 30.35 -23.75 -29.91
N GLN A 912 29.54 -24.71 -29.47
CA GLN A 912 29.93 -25.76 -28.52
C GLN A 912 30.44 -27.03 -29.25
N PRO A 913 31.19 -27.92 -28.59
CA PRO A 913 31.72 -29.15 -29.22
C PRO A 913 30.63 -30.03 -29.87
N GLN A 914 29.50 -30.24 -29.21
CA GLN A 914 28.38 -31.04 -29.75
C GLN A 914 27.73 -30.39 -30.97
N GLU A 915 27.70 -29.06 -31.02
CA GLU A 915 27.18 -28.29 -32.15
C GLU A 915 28.17 -28.30 -33.32
N ALA A 916 29.47 -28.37 -33.03
CA ALA A 916 30.52 -28.51 -34.04
C ALA A 916 30.50 -29.90 -34.70
N GLU A 917 30.12 -30.97 -33.99
CA GLU A 917 29.88 -32.28 -34.58
C GLU A 917 28.72 -32.24 -35.58
N ILE A 918 27.60 -31.62 -35.21
CA ILE A 918 26.44 -31.45 -36.12
C ILE A 918 26.81 -30.60 -37.34
N LEU A 919 27.60 -29.54 -37.14
CA LEU A 919 28.13 -28.73 -38.23
C LEU A 919 29.03 -29.55 -39.17
N ALA A 920 29.90 -30.40 -38.61
CA ALA A 920 30.75 -31.30 -39.40
C ALA A 920 29.92 -32.27 -40.23
N ASP A 921 28.94 -32.92 -39.59
CA ASP A 921 28.01 -33.82 -40.26
C ASP A 921 27.26 -33.10 -41.38
N LEU A 922 26.76 -31.88 -41.16
CA LEU A 922 26.03 -31.13 -42.19
C LEU A 922 26.90 -30.77 -43.40
N LEU A 923 28.17 -30.40 -43.20
CA LEU A 923 29.06 -29.94 -44.25
C LEU A 923 29.80 -31.06 -45.00
N GLN A 924 29.97 -32.23 -44.39
CA GLN A 924 30.75 -33.34 -44.93
C GLN A 924 30.07 -34.05 -46.10
N GLY A 925 30.69 -34.09 -47.28
CA GLY A 925 30.17 -34.82 -48.44
C GLY A 925 31.08 -34.76 -49.66
N ASN A 926 30.62 -35.34 -50.77
CA ASN A 926 31.41 -35.52 -52.00
C ASN A 926 31.70 -34.21 -52.77
N TRP A 927 31.13 -33.08 -52.32
CA TRP A 927 31.29 -31.73 -52.88
C TRP A 927 32.53 -30.98 -52.36
N LEU A 928 33.21 -31.52 -51.34
CA LEU A 928 34.46 -30.98 -50.80
C LEU A 928 35.65 -31.55 -51.59
N GLN A 929 36.57 -30.67 -52.00
CA GLN A 929 37.85 -31.03 -52.63
C GLN A 929 39.00 -30.88 -51.63
N THR A 930 40.16 -31.48 -51.92
CA THR A 930 41.37 -31.35 -51.08
C THR A 930 41.86 -29.90 -50.92
N ASN A 931 41.51 -28.99 -51.84
CA ASN A 931 41.83 -27.56 -51.79
C ASN A 931 40.68 -26.68 -51.24
N THR A 932 39.53 -27.25 -50.85
CA THR A 932 38.41 -26.50 -50.28
C THR A 932 38.81 -25.96 -48.90
N GLN A 933 38.64 -24.66 -48.70
CA GLN A 933 38.94 -24.00 -47.42
C GLN A 933 37.66 -23.85 -46.59
N ILE A 934 37.65 -24.46 -45.41
CA ILE A 934 36.59 -24.24 -44.42
C ILE A 934 37.15 -23.39 -43.29
N SER A 935 36.51 -22.24 -43.02
CA SER A 935 36.87 -21.37 -41.92
C SER A 935 35.77 -21.36 -40.87
N VAL A 936 36.13 -21.69 -39.63
CA VAL A 936 35.21 -21.65 -38.48
C VAL A 936 35.70 -20.54 -37.55
N ARG A 937 34.90 -19.48 -37.40
CA ARG A 937 35.22 -18.32 -36.57
C ARG A 937 34.48 -18.42 -35.24
N ILE A 938 35.26 -18.49 -34.15
CA ILE A 938 34.75 -18.54 -32.78
C ILE A 938 35.49 -17.54 -31.89
N LEU A 939 34.86 -17.13 -30.78
CA LEU A 939 35.47 -16.25 -29.79
C LEU A 939 36.22 -17.06 -28.72
N GLU A 940 37.51 -16.77 -28.52
CA GLU A 940 38.35 -17.43 -27.50
C GLU A 940 38.31 -16.60 -26.19
N GLN A 941 37.56 -17.04 -25.18
CA GLN A 941 37.54 -16.40 -23.85
C GLN A 941 38.68 -16.96 -22.97
N ARG A 942 39.43 -16.08 -22.29
CA ARG A 942 40.61 -16.46 -21.48
C ARG A 942 40.32 -17.33 -20.25
N ASP A 943 39.07 -17.36 -19.75
CA ASP A 943 38.74 -17.91 -18.42
C ASP A 943 37.69 -19.03 -18.39
N GLN A 944 37.30 -19.64 -19.52
CA GLN A 944 36.34 -20.76 -19.50
C GLN A 944 36.67 -21.91 -20.47
N ILE A 945 36.69 -23.12 -19.91
CA ILE A 945 36.86 -24.45 -20.52
C ILE A 945 38.23 -24.65 -21.18
N PRO A 946 39.21 -25.30 -20.50
CA PRO A 946 40.60 -25.43 -20.97
C PRO A 946 40.80 -26.12 -22.32
N ASN A 947 39.77 -26.78 -22.87
CA ASN A 947 39.88 -27.59 -24.08
C ASN A 947 38.82 -27.29 -25.16
N ARG A 948 37.94 -26.28 -25.01
CA ARG A 948 36.81 -26.05 -25.94
C ARG A 948 37.26 -25.96 -27.40
N ARG A 949 38.33 -25.21 -27.66
CA ARG A 949 38.90 -25.09 -29.00
C ARG A 949 39.42 -26.44 -29.51
N ALA A 950 40.21 -27.14 -28.71
CA ALA A 950 40.74 -28.46 -29.06
C ALA A 950 39.64 -29.52 -29.25
N ASP A 951 38.52 -29.39 -28.53
CA ASP A 951 37.35 -30.27 -28.63
C ASP A 951 36.54 -29.94 -29.90
N THR A 952 36.34 -28.66 -30.23
CA THR A 952 35.72 -28.26 -31.51
C THR A 952 36.61 -28.58 -32.71
N GLU A 953 37.94 -28.43 -32.61
CA GLU A 953 38.89 -28.84 -33.65
C GLU A 953 38.80 -30.35 -33.86
N ARG A 954 38.73 -31.15 -32.78
CA ARG A 954 38.52 -32.60 -32.85
C ARG A 954 37.18 -32.99 -33.48
N ALA A 955 36.10 -32.30 -33.15
CA ALA A 955 34.78 -32.53 -33.73
C ALA A 955 34.71 -32.26 -35.24
N LEU A 956 35.57 -31.39 -35.77
CA LEU A 956 35.63 -31.02 -37.19
C LEU A 956 36.63 -31.88 -38.01
N ILE A 957 37.43 -32.75 -37.38
CA ILE A 957 38.37 -33.68 -38.05
C ILE A 957 37.72 -34.56 -39.14
N PRO A 958 36.47 -35.06 -39.00
CA PRO A 958 35.85 -35.91 -40.00
C PRO A 958 35.64 -35.23 -41.37
N ILE A 959 35.79 -33.90 -41.44
CA ILE A 959 35.63 -33.14 -42.69
C ILE A 959 36.83 -33.40 -43.62
N ASN A 960 36.57 -33.87 -44.84
CA ASN A 960 37.61 -34.18 -45.82
C ASN A 960 38.06 -32.92 -46.60
N ALA A 961 38.45 -31.86 -45.89
CA ALA A 961 38.88 -30.55 -46.41
C ALA A 961 39.85 -29.83 -45.46
N THR A 962 40.49 -28.74 -45.90
CA THR A 962 41.36 -27.94 -45.03
C THR A 962 40.51 -27.06 -44.11
N VAL A 963 40.33 -27.48 -42.86
CA VAL A 963 39.59 -26.71 -41.83
C VAL A 963 40.55 -25.81 -41.07
N THR A 964 40.26 -24.51 -41.04
CA THR A 964 40.99 -23.51 -40.26
C THR A 964 40.07 -22.86 -39.23
N GLN A 965 40.32 -23.14 -37.97
CA GLN A 965 39.62 -22.47 -36.88
C GLN A 965 40.32 -21.13 -36.58
N GLN A 966 39.62 -20.02 -36.76
CA GLN A 966 40.14 -18.68 -36.51
C GLN A 966 39.65 -18.19 -35.13
N PRO A 967 40.50 -18.22 -34.09
CA PRO A 967 40.15 -17.66 -32.80
C PRO A 967 40.25 -16.13 -32.86
N LEU A 968 39.13 -15.44 -32.67
CA LEU A 968 39.11 -13.99 -32.53
C LEU A 968 39.17 -13.64 -31.04
N ARG A 969 40.15 -12.81 -30.66
CA ARG A 969 40.43 -12.44 -29.25
C ARG A 969 39.75 -11.14 -28.81
N ASP A 970 39.12 -10.43 -29.75
CA ASP A 970 38.48 -9.14 -29.50
C ASP A 970 36.95 -9.25 -29.69
N ARG A 971 36.20 -8.90 -28.64
CA ARG A 971 34.73 -8.95 -28.62
C ARG A 971 34.08 -7.83 -29.44
N GLN A 972 34.79 -6.71 -29.66
CA GLN A 972 34.24 -5.51 -30.31
C GLN A 972 34.14 -5.64 -31.84
N HIS A 973 34.89 -6.56 -32.45
CA HIS A 973 34.99 -6.73 -33.91
C HIS A 973 34.36 -8.04 -34.43
N PHE A 974 33.55 -8.73 -33.62
CA PHE A 974 32.90 -9.98 -34.02
C PHE A 974 31.38 -9.84 -33.98
N ASP A 975 30.73 -9.74 -35.13
CA ASP A 975 29.28 -9.57 -35.18
C ASP A 975 28.53 -10.71 -34.46
N HIS A 976 27.39 -10.38 -33.85
CA HIS A 976 26.51 -11.37 -33.21
C HIS A 976 25.80 -12.30 -34.21
N GLY A 977 25.97 -12.08 -35.51
CA GLY A 977 25.36 -12.87 -36.57
C GLY A 977 25.92 -14.29 -36.62
N ARG A 978 25.04 -15.28 -36.43
CA ARG A 978 25.36 -16.68 -36.66
C ARG A 978 25.01 -17.03 -38.09
N SER A 979 26.01 -17.33 -38.91
CA SER A 979 25.79 -17.51 -40.34
C SER A 979 26.73 -18.52 -40.98
N ILE A 980 26.22 -19.18 -42.03
CA ILE A 980 26.99 -20.03 -42.93
C ILE A 980 27.09 -19.32 -44.28
N GLU A 981 28.30 -19.09 -44.75
CA GLU A 981 28.56 -18.56 -46.09
C GLU A 981 29.23 -19.63 -46.95
N ILE A 982 28.63 -19.94 -48.10
CA ILE A 982 29.13 -20.95 -49.03
C ILE A 982 29.46 -20.26 -50.35
N TYR A 983 30.73 -20.39 -50.76
CA TYR A 983 31.26 -19.84 -51.99
C TYR A 983 31.55 -20.97 -52.96
N ARG A 984 30.83 -21.02 -54.08
CA ARG A 984 30.97 -22.04 -55.12
C ARG A 984 32.02 -21.67 -56.16
N CYS A 985 32.56 -22.66 -56.87
CA CYS A 985 33.52 -22.43 -57.96
C CYS A 985 32.89 -21.72 -59.19
N ASP A 986 31.57 -21.81 -59.38
CA ASP A 986 30.82 -21.13 -60.44
C ASP A 986 30.53 -19.64 -60.16
N GLY A 987 31.04 -19.10 -59.04
CA GLY A 987 30.89 -17.69 -58.69
C GLY A 987 29.67 -17.35 -57.84
N LYS A 988 28.76 -18.30 -57.58
CA LYS A 988 27.59 -18.08 -56.71
C LYS A 988 27.99 -18.03 -55.23
N HIS A 989 27.35 -17.11 -54.50
CA HIS A 989 27.52 -16.94 -53.07
C HIS A 989 26.18 -17.17 -52.36
N LEU A 990 26.20 -18.04 -51.36
CA LEU A 990 25.04 -18.32 -50.54
C LEU A 990 25.31 -17.88 -49.11
N ARG A 991 24.34 -17.19 -48.52
CA ARG A 991 24.35 -16.84 -47.09
C ARG A 991 23.14 -17.44 -46.39
N ILE A 992 23.41 -18.23 -45.36
CA ILE A 992 22.42 -18.81 -44.47
C ILE A 992 22.53 -18.10 -43.13
N LEU A 993 21.45 -17.49 -42.68
CA LEU A 993 21.36 -16.84 -41.38
C LEU A 993 20.62 -17.75 -40.40
N LEU A 994 21.20 -17.90 -39.22
CA LEU A 994 20.68 -18.76 -38.16
C LEU A 994 20.40 -17.89 -36.93
N ASP A 995 19.15 -17.77 -36.51
CA ASP A 995 18.80 -17.03 -35.28
C ASP A 995 19.48 -17.67 -34.05
N LYS A 996 19.42 -18.99 -33.94
CA LYS A 996 19.97 -19.76 -32.81
C LYS A 996 21.30 -20.47 -33.07
N GLY A 997 21.91 -20.33 -34.24
CA GLY A 997 23.12 -21.09 -34.59
C GLY A 997 22.83 -22.56 -34.79
N MET A 998 23.72 -23.44 -34.32
CA MET A 998 23.50 -24.90 -34.38
C MET A 998 22.78 -25.46 -33.14
N SER A 999 22.50 -24.63 -32.13
CA SER A 999 21.95 -25.07 -30.84
C SER A 999 20.47 -25.52 -30.92
N PHE A 1000 19.77 -25.22 -32.02
CA PHE A 1000 18.39 -25.66 -32.23
C PHE A 1000 18.29 -27.11 -32.72
N LEU A 1001 19.42 -27.75 -33.05
CA LEU A 1001 19.50 -29.15 -33.47
C LEU A 1001 20.14 -30.01 -32.38
N LYS A 1002 19.67 -31.24 -32.24
CA LYS A 1002 20.25 -32.24 -31.35
C LYS A 1002 20.41 -33.57 -32.07
N LYS A 1003 21.59 -34.17 -31.93
CA LYS A 1003 21.89 -35.52 -32.44
C LYS A 1003 21.42 -36.56 -31.43
N LYS A 1004 20.46 -37.40 -31.82
CA LYS A 1004 19.83 -38.42 -30.94
C LYS A 1004 20.59 -39.75 -30.99
N THR A 1005 21.01 -40.16 -32.18
CA THR A 1005 21.88 -41.33 -32.47
C THR A 1005 22.85 -40.98 -33.60
N SER A 1006 23.77 -41.88 -34.00
CA SER A 1006 24.81 -41.59 -34.99
C SER A 1006 24.28 -41.08 -36.36
N SER A 1007 23.01 -41.34 -36.68
CA SER A 1007 22.38 -41.01 -37.96
C SER A 1007 21.06 -40.23 -37.85
N VAL A 1008 20.62 -39.83 -36.65
CA VAL A 1008 19.29 -39.23 -36.43
C VAL A 1008 19.38 -37.90 -35.67
N TYR A 1009 18.69 -36.88 -36.18
CA TYR A 1009 18.66 -35.50 -35.67
C TYR A 1009 17.24 -35.05 -35.37
N GLU A 1010 17.08 -34.14 -34.41
CA GLU A 1010 15.79 -33.51 -34.09
C GLU A 1010 15.96 -32.01 -33.82
N VAL A 1011 14.90 -31.25 -34.11
CA VAL A 1011 14.81 -29.83 -33.73
C VAL A 1011 14.34 -29.73 -32.28
N THR A 1012 15.05 -28.95 -31.46
CA THR A 1012 14.79 -28.81 -30.01
C THR A 1012 14.09 -27.52 -29.62
N SER A 1013 14.10 -26.49 -30.47
CA SER A 1013 13.41 -25.23 -30.20
C SER A 1013 12.97 -24.53 -31.48
N SER A 1014 11.83 -23.84 -31.44
CA SER A 1014 11.34 -23.08 -32.60
C SER A 1014 12.32 -21.98 -32.96
N THR A 1015 12.63 -21.85 -34.24
CA THR A 1015 13.56 -20.85 -34.79
C THR A 1015 13.13 -20.50 -36.22
N TYR A 1016 13.81 -19.54 -36.84
CA TYR A 1016 13.74 -19.35 -38.28
C TYR A 1016 15.15 -19.37 -38.88
N ILE A 1017 15.22 -19.77 -40.15
CA ILE A 1017 16.45 -19.86 -40.94
C ILE A 1017 16.17 -19.13 -42.24
N VAL A 1018 17.08 -18.25 -42.63
CA VAL A 1018 16.95 -17.50 -43.90
C VAL A 1018 18.05 -17.97 -44.82
N VAL A 1019 17.67 -18.54 -45.97
CA VAL A 1019 18.56 -18.94 -47.05
C VAL A 1019 18.44 -17.92 -48.16
N SER A 1020 19.52 -17.21 -48.48
CA SER A 1020 19.56 -16.24 -49.57
C SER A 1020 20.63 -16.61 -50.58
N VAL A 1021 20.24 -16.72 -51.84
CA VAL A 1021 21.14 -16.97 -52.98
C VAL A 1021 21.50 -15.64 -53.61
N GLN A 1022 22.78 -15.26 -53.60
CA GLN A 1022 23.25 -14.01 -54.19
C GLN A 1022 24.17 -14.29 -55.39
N ASN A 1023 23.82 -13.71 -56.55
CA ASN A 1023 24.72 -13.66 -57.71
C ASN A 1023 25.71 -12.50 -57.51
N ARG A 1024 27.00 -12.78 -57.72
CA ARG A 1024 28.09 -11.83 -57.46
C ARG A 1024 28.11 -10.60 -58.37
N ASP A 1025 27.28 -10.59 -59.43
CA ASP A 1025 27.14 -9.46 -60.37
C ASP A 1025 26.22 -8.33 -59.86
N ARG A 1026 25.73 -8.41 -58.61
CA ARG A 1026 24.87 -7.38 -57.98
C ARG A 1026 25.44 -6.81 -56.68
N LEU A 1027 26.76 -6.75 -56.55
CA LEU A 1027 27.43 -6.00 -55.48
C LEU A 1027 28.23 -4.83 -56.05
#